data_AF-A0A3P6CZC5-F1
#
_entry.id   AF-A0A3P6CZC5-F1
#
_cell.length_a   1.000
_cell.length_b   1.000
_cell.length_c   1.000
_cell.angle_alpha   90.00
_cell.angle_beta   90.00
_cell.angle_gamma   90.00
#
_symmetry.space_group_name_H-M   'P 1'
#
loop_
_entity.id
_entity.type
_entity.pdbx_description
1 polymer ?
#
loop_
_entity_poly.entity_id
_entity_poly.type
_entity_poly.pdbx_seq_one_letter_code
_entity_poly.pdbx_strand_id
1 'polypeptide(L)'
;MMSNVFDGAPPDYSSISVAVKGSTGDTVGGAASRRAVRWAVDNLLPHIDRLVLVHVMPTVTTIPSPSGSKIPVEDLEESVVSMYKQDLRKEFEEVFVPFNKICGSIKVETLLLEHDDPAKALLKYISDSEVECLVIGSCSPSFLTRKKGQEMPLMVQGEAPETCEVYVIAKDRVLTKSTNQLSPVKLSSDSSYRFRTPKRAEAHTDPFNRTCSDKTSLAASYMIHASTGIRLGHDEQVRSILGHNIVSTSNMQLNPGANMNTPKWQSNVMYEIEQLRKQVQTTLCMYKQACEELVHKQTQVQSLSYECIKDTKRVISALEKEEMLRKEAEEEKQKHLKAVKEIEDAKSMLAKEFCDRKLAELNALQQALKKQQVMDQLLLSDSRYRKYTKEEIVAATDNFSLSKIIGEGGYGKVYKCSLDHTPVALKVRRPDTIEKKQEFLREISVLSQLRHPHVVLLLGACPDNGCLVYEYMDNGSLDAHISRKKGKPSLPWFIRFKIIYETACGLAFLHNSKPEPIVHRDLKPGNILLDKNFVSKIGDVGLAKLISEEAPESVTVYRNSTIAGTLYYLDPEYQRTGTFRPKSDLYAFGIIIFQLLTARHPNGLLFCVEDAVKRGCFGEMLDGSVREWPMAEAEELARIAIQCSQLKCRDRPDLDTQVLPALKRILESANSRLKTEQAKARPPSHYYCPILKEIMEDPQIAADGFTYEGKAIKAWIQNNQNVSPVTKNRLRHCDLTPNHTLKSAIQEWRSRSGLDLPTTLGSF
;
A
#
# COMPACT_ATOMS: atom_id res chain seq x y z
N MET A 1 26.37 -23.93 -12.71
CA MET A 1 26.66 -25.37 -12.87
C MET A 1 25.42 -26.17 -12.56
N MET A 2 24.62 -26.45 -13.60
CA MET A 2 23.73 -27.61 -13.69
C MET A 2 23.79 -28.01 -15.15
N SER A 3 24.73 -28.91 -15.46
CA SER A 3 24.97 -29.45 -16.79
C SER A 3 24.56 -30.93 -16.77
N ASN A 4 23.85 -31.35 -17.83
CA ASN A 4 23.49 -32.73 -18.18
C ASN A 4 22.45 -33.41 -17.27
N VAL A 5 21.19 -33.42 -17.74
CA VAL A 5 20.42 -34.67 -17.93
C VAL A 5 19.52 -34.48 -19.17
N PHE A 6 20.01 -34.91 -20.34
CA PHE A 6 19.19 -35.38 -21.47
C PHE A 6 20.10 -36.29 -22.29
N ASP A 7 19.91 -37.60 -22.16
CA ASP A 7 20.64 -38.62 -22.90
C ASP A 7 19.62 -39.33 -23.80
N GLY A 8 19.45 -38.77 -25.00
CA GLY A 8 18.38 -39.08 -25.94
C GLY A 8 18.22 -37.95 -26.96
N ALA A 9 17.89 -38.28 -28.21
CA ALA A 9 17.65 -37.28 -29.25
C ALA A 9 16.46 -36.38 -28.86
N PRO A 10 16.54 -35.05 -29.05
CA PRO A 10 15.47 -34.15 -28.64
C PRO A 10 14.19 -34.41 -29.47
N PRO A 11 13.00 -34.44 -28.83
CA PRO A 11 11.73 -34.47 -29.54
C PRO A 11 11.52 -33.17 -30.33
N ASP A 12 11.03 -33.32 -31.56
CA ASP A 12 10.90 -32.27 -32.57
C ASP A 12 9.51 -31.61 -32.44
N TYR A 13 9.34 -30.68 -31.49
CA TYR A 13 8.05 -30.01 -31.27
C TYR A 13 7.86 -28.77 -32.17
N SER A 14 6.66 -28.55 -32.69
CA SER A 14 6.32 -27.41 -33.54
C SER A 14 6.22 -26.07 -32.78
N SER A 15 5.92 -26.11 -31.47
CA SER A 15 5.87 -24.93 -30.61
C SER A 15 5.94 -25.28 -29.12
N ILE A 16 6.42 -24.34 -28.29
CA ILE A 16 6.47 -24.48 -26.83
C ILE A 16 5.51 -23.49 -26.19
N SER A 17 4.62 -23.97 -25.33
CA SER A 17 3.81 -23.13 -24.44
C SER A 17 4.42 -23.03 -23.04
N VAL A 18 4.39 -21.85 -22.42
CA VAL A 18 4.86 -21.64 -21.04
C VAL A 18 3.79 -20.93 -20.22
N ALA A 19 3.31 -21.59 -19.17
CA ALA A 19 2.31 -21.05 -18.25
C ALA A 19 2.94 -20.03 -17.28
N VAL A 20 2.57 -18.76 -17.43
CA VAL A 20 3.09 -17.65 -16.63
C VAL A 20 2.05 -17.08 -15.66
N LYS A 21 2.52 -16.64 -14.50
CA LYS A 21 1.72 -15.96 -13.48
C LYS A 21 2.43 -14.69 -13.02
N GLY A 22 1.70 -13.59 -13.05
CA GLY A 22 2.01 -12.33 -12.39
C GLY A 22 0.73 -11.66 -11.90
N SER A 23 0.83 -10.40 -11.52
CA SER A 23 -0.30 -9.50 -11.27
C SER A 23 -0.13 -8.26 -12.13
N THR A 24 -1.21 -7.53 -12.41
CA THR A 24 -1.10 -6.26 -13.13
C THR A 24 -0.21 -5.28 -12.35
N GLY A 25 0.68 -4.58 -13.05
CA GLY A 25 1.74 -3.77 -12.45
C GLY A 25 2.93 -4.52 -11.79
N ASP A 26 2.96 -5.86 -11.75
CA ASP A 26 4.10 -6.62 -11.20
C ASP A 26 5.30 -6.62 -12.17
N THR A 27 6.25 -5.71 -11.94
CA THR A 27 7.49 -5.60 -12.72
C THR A 27 8.44 -6.81 -12.63
N VAL A 28 8.18 -7.77 -11.73
CA VAL A 28 9.08 -8.90 -11.43
C VAL A 28 8.45 -10.25 -11.82
N GLY A 29 7.13 -10.39 -11.77
CA GLY A 29 6.39 -11.61 -12.06
C GLY A 29 6.57 -12.72 -11.01
N GLY A 30 5.94 -13.88 -11.23
CA GLY A 30 6.06 -15.04 -10.36
C GLY A 30 7.45 -15.71 -10.41
N ALA A 31 8.08 -15.94 -9.25
CA ALA A 31 9.43 -16.53 -9.18
C ALA A 31 9.53 -17.95 -9.75
N ALA A 32 8.42 -18.71 -9.75
CA ALA A 32 8.34 -20.02 -10.40
C ALA A 32 8.18 -19.89 -11.93
N SER A 33 7.30 -19.01 -12.40
CA SER A 33 7.14 -18.73 -13.85
C SER A 33 8.45 -18.20 -14.46
N ARG A 34 9.20 -17.34 -13.77
CA ARG A 34 10.54 -16.91 -14.24
C ARG A 34 11.53 -18.07 -14.35
N ARG A 35 11.43 -19.12 -13.52
CA ARG A 35 12.26 -20.33 -13.67
C ARG A 35 11.81 -21.15 -14.87
N ALA A 36 10.51 -21.35 -15.04
CA ALA A 36 9.94 -22.06 -16.19
C ALA A 36 10.33 -21.41 -17.53
N VAL A 37 10.14 -20.09 -17.66
CA VAL A 37 10.50 -19.34 -18.88
C VAL A 37 12.01 -19.44 -19.17
N ARG A 38 12.89 -19.21 -18.18
CA ARG A 38 14.34 -19.38 -18.40
C ARG A 38 14.70 -20.81 -18.79
N TRP A 39 14.16 -21.80 -18.08
CA TRP A 39 14.45 -23.20 -18.37
C TRP A 39 14.00 -23.59 -19.78
N ALA A 40 12.82 -23.16 -20.22
CA ALA A 40 12.34 -23.38 -21.60
C ALA A 40 13.25 -22.70 -22.65
N VAL A 41 13.68 -21.45 -22.39
CA VAL A 41 14.63 -20.73 -23.24
C VAL A 41 15.98 -21.43 -23.32
N ASP A 42 16.52 -21.87 -22.18
CA ASP A 42 17.85 -22.45 -22.08
C ASP A 42 17.93 -23.91 -22.60
N ASN A 43 16.80 -24.66 -22.61
CA ASN A 43 16.80 -26.12 -22.85
C ASN A 43 15.93 -26.60 -24.03
N LEU A 44 14.90 -25.84 -24.44
CA LEU A 44 13.96 -26.27 -25.50
C LEU A 44 14.02 -25.37 -26.75
N LEU A 45 14.19 -24.06 -26.59
CA LEU A 45 14.32 -23.14 -27.74
C LEU A 45 15.55 -23.31 -28.65
N PRO A 46 16.67 -23.95 -28.26
CA PRO A 46 17.73 -24.30 -29.22
C PRO A 46 17.30 -25.24 -30.36
N HIS A 47 16.09 -25.79 -30.29
CA HIS A 47 15.53 -26.72 -31.27
C HIS A 47 14.23 -26.22 -31.93
N ILE A 48 13.67 -25.07 -31.52
CA ILE A 48 12.27 -24.68 -31.83
C ILE A 48 12.13 -23.17 -32.03
N ASP A 49 11.46 -22.75 -33.12
CA ASP A 49 11.34 -21.34 -33.53
C ASP A 49 10.15 -20.56 -32.91
N ARG A 50 9.23 -21.23 -32.19
CA ARG A 50 7.95 -20.64 -31.73
C ARG A 50 7.70 -20.81 -30.23
N LEU A 51 7.62 -19.69 -29.50
CA LEU A 51 7.32 -19.63 -28.07
C LEU A 51 5.99 -18.91 -27.80
N VAL A 52 5.10 -19.54 -27.03
CA VAL A 52 3.84 -18.95 -26.56
C VAL A 52 3.86 -18.80 -25.04
N LEU A 53 3.67 -17.58 -24.53
CA LEU A 53 3.45 -17.33 -23.11
C LEU A 53 1.95 -17.30 -22.82
N VAL A 54 1.49 -18.11 -21.87
CA VAL A 54 0.07 -18.29 -21.56
C VAL A 54 -0.23 -17.80 -20.14
N HIS A 55 -1.18 -16.90 -20.00
CA HIS A 55 -1.67 -16.41 -18.70
C HIS A 55 -3.19 -16.60 -18.57
N VAL A 56 -3.66 -16.91 -17.36
CA VAL A 56 -5.09 -17.10 -17.06
C VAL A 56 -5.57 -15.95 -16.18
N MET A 57 -6.45 -15.11 -16.73
CA MET A 57 -7.17 -14.08 -15.99
C MET A 57 -8.51 -14.63 -15.44
N PRO A 58 -8.97 -14.17 -14.25
CA PRO A 58 -10.28 -14.55 -13.73
C PRO A 58 -11.43 -14.14 -14.66
N THR A 59 -12.58 -14.80 -14.56
CA THR A 59 -13.78 -14.38 -15.29
C THR A 59 -14.33 -13.07 -14.71
N VAL A 60 -14.78 -12.16 -15.58
CA VAL A 60 -15.43 -10.93 -15.12
C VAL A 60 -16.89 -11.21 -14.82
N THR A 61 -17.21 -11.30 -13.53
CA THR A 61 -18.58 -11.51 -13.00
C THR A 61 -19.22 -10.23 -12.44
N THR A 62 -18.40 -9.23 -12.07
CA THR A 62 -18.86 -7.94 -11.54
C THR A 62 -17.98 -6.79 -12.03
N ILE A 63 -18.56 -5.61 -12.25
CA ILE A 63 -17.88 -4.37 -12.64
C ILE A 63 -17.94 -3.37 -11.48
N PRO A 64 -16.83 -2.69 -11.11
CA PRO A 64 -16.84 -1.67 -10.06
C PRO A 64 -17.49 -0.36 -10.56
N SER A 65 -18.38 0.19 -9.75
CA SER A 65 -18.96 1.52 -9.99
C SER A 65 -18.06 2.64 -9.44
N PRO A 66 -18.25 3.91 -9.87
CA PRO A 66 -17.54 5.06 -9.31
C PRO A 66 -17.76 5.30 -7.80
N SER A 67 -18.81 4.71 -7.21
CA SER A 67 -19.07 4.76 -5.76
C SER A 67 -18.41 3.62 -4.97
N GLY A 68 -17.68 2.72 -5.64
CA GLY A 68 -17.01 1.57 -5.03
C GLY A 68 -17.89 0.34 -4.78
N SER A 69 -19.18 0.40 -5.13
CA SER A 69 -20.05 -0.79 -5.16
C SER A 69 -19.74 -1.65 -6.39
N LYS A 70 -19.95 -2.98 -6.28
CA LYS A 70 -19.80 -3.93 -7.39
C LYS A 70 -21.16 -4.24 -8.00
N ILE A 71 -21.29 -4.05 -9.31
CA ILE A 71 -22.51 -4.34 -10.06
C ILE A 71 -22.31 -5.68 -10.78
N PRO A 72 -23.23 -6.66 -10.68
CA PRO A 72 -23.20 -7.87 -11.50
C PRO A 72 -23.16 -7.55 -13.00
N VAL A 73 -22.43 -8.36 -13.76
CA VAL A 73 -22.39 -8.23 -15.24
C VAL A 73 -23.77 -8.47 -15.87
N GLU A 74 -24.62 -9.21 -15.19
CA GLU A 74 -26.03 -9.49 -15.54
C GLU A 74 -26.91 -8.22 -15.58
N ASP A 75 -26.57 -7.21 -14.76
CA ASP A 75 -27.34 -5.98 -14.57
C ASP A 75 -26.84 -4.81 -15.45
N LEU A 76 -25.96 -5.08 -16.42
CA LEU A 76 -25.27 -4.08 -17.23
C LEU A 76 -25.41 -4.31 -18.73
N GLU A 77 -25.37 -3.23 -19.51
CA GLU A 77 -25.39 -3.32 -20.98
C GLU A 77 -24.13 -4.03 -21.52
N GLU A 78 -24.32 -4.89 -22.52
CA GLU A 78 -23.26 -5.68 -23.15
C GLU A 78 -22.13 -4.81 -23.75
N SER A 79 -22.46 -3.59 -24.19
CA SER A 79 -21.52 -2.55 -24.62
C SER A 79 -20.55 -2.11 -23.50
N VAL A 80 -21.06 -1.91 -22.29
CA VAL A 80 -20.28 -1.51 -21.11
C VAL A 80 -19.42 -2.67 -20.60
N VAL A 81 -20.01 -3.88 -20.59
CA VAL A 81 -19.32 -5.11 -20.19
C VAL A 81 -18.16 -5.43 -21.14
N SER A 82 -18.38 -5.34 -22.46
CA SER A 82 -17.34 -5.61 -23.46
C SER A 82 -16.21 -4.56 -23.41
N MET A 83 -16.53 -3.27 -23.24
CA MET A 83 -15.53 -2.23 -23.05
C MET A 83 -14.68 -2.47 -21.80
N TYR A 84 -15.30 -2.76 -20.64
CA TYR A 84 -14.58 -3.07 -19.41
C TYR A 84 -13.73 -4.34 -19.52
N LYS A 85 -14.24 -5.41 -20.15
CA LYS A 85 -13.45 -6.61 -20.45
C LYS A 85 -12.26 -6.31 -21.36
N GLN A 86 -12.40 -5.41 -22.32
CA GLN A 86 -11.32 -5.03 -23.24
C GLN A 86 -10.22 -4.25 -22.51
N ASP A 87 -10.57 -3.29 -21.65
CA ASP A 87 -9.59 -2.53 -20.87
C ASP A 87 -8.91 -3.39 -19.81
N LEU A 88 -9.64 -4.29 -19.14
CA LEU A 88 -9.05 -5.26 -18.22
C LEU A 88 -8.09 -6.21 -18.95
N ARG A 89 -8.42 -6.67 -20.17
CA ARG A 89 -7.51 -7.50 -20.98
C ARG A 89 -6.21 -6.76 -21.30
N LYS A 90 -6.26 -5.49 -21.71
CA LYS A 90 -5.06 -4.65 -21.91
C LYS A 90 -4.23 -4.51 -20.62
N GLU A 91 -4.86 -4.35 -19.46
CA GLU A 91 -4.15 -4.30 -18.17
C GLU A 91 -3.42 -5.63 -17.89
N PHE A 92 -4.06 -6.77 -18.18
CA PHE A 92 -3.46 -8.10 -18.01
C PHE A 92 -2.40 -8.45 -19.07
N GLU A 93 -2.34 -7.78 -20.22
CA GLU A 93 -1.23 -7.91 -21.18
C GLU A 93 0.12 -7.43 -20.57
N GLU A 94 0.10 -6.50 -19.62
CA GLU A 94 1.31 -6.06 -18.92
C GLU A 94 2.02 -7.20 -18.15
N VAL A 95 1.29 -8.25 -17.77
CA VAL A 95 1.82 -9.45 -17.08
C VAL A 95 2.92 -10.13 -17.90
N PHE A 96 2.91 -10.02 -19.23
CA PHE A 96 3.94 -10.62 -20.09
C PHE A 96 5.24 -9.81 -20.15
N VAL A 97 5.24 -8.51 -19.82
CA VAL A 97 6.40 -7.62 -19.97
C VAL A 97 7.66 -8.10 -19.23
N PRO A 98 7.59 -8.63 -17.98
CA PRO A 98 8.76 -9.18 -17.29
C PRO A 98 9.29 -10.48 -17.94
N PHE A 99 8.44 -11.24 -18.62
CA PHE A 99 8.79 -12.52 -19.25
C PHE A 99 9.33 -12.33 -20.67
N ASN A 100 8.77 -11.41 -21.46
CA ASN A 100 9.32 -11.03 -22.77
C ASN A 100 10.77 -10.54 -22.65
N LYS A 101 11.11 -9.82 -21.58
CA LYS A 101 12.50 -9.42 -21.27
C LYS A 101 13.44 -10.60 -20.98
N ILE A 102 12.93 -11.75 -20.54
CA ILE A 102 13.73 -12.98 -20.35
C ILE A 102 13.97 -13.67 -21.70
N CYS A 103 13.00 -13.62 -22.61
CA CYS A 103 13.10 -14.24 -23.93
C CYS A 103 13.98 -13.45 -24.93
N GLY A 104 14.44 -12.24 -24.58
CA GLY A 104 15.39 -11.48 -25.37
C GLY A 104 14.84 -11.05 -26.74
N SER A 105 15.51 -11.46 -27.82
CA SER A 105 15.13 -11.17 -29.21
C SER A 105 14.27 -12.26 -29.88
N ILE A 106 13.84 -13.28 -29.14
CA ILE A 106 13.01 -14.36 -29.66
C ILE A 106 11.61 -13.84 -29.96
N LYS A 107 10.98 -14.31 -31.04
CA LYS A 107 9.59 -13.99 -31.36
C LYS A 107 8.66 -14.72 -30.38
N VAL A 108 8.06 -13.96 -29.46
CA VAL A 108 7.15 -14.48 -28.43
C VAL A 108 5.72 -14.11 -28.75
N GLU A 109 4.83 -15.10 -28.77
CA GLU A 109 3.38 -14.92 -28.81
C GLU A 109 2.83 -14.88 -27.37
N THR A 110 1.81 -14.07 -27.11
CA THR A 110 1.19 -13.93 -25.78
C THR A 110 -0.29 -14.27 -25.83
N LEU A 111 -0.75 -15.14 -24.95
CA LEU A 111 -2.12 -15.64 -24.91
C LEU A 111 -2.77 -15.44 -23.53
N LEU A 112 -3.90 -14.72 -23.51
CA LEU A 112 -4.76 -14.56 -22.33
C LEU A 112 -5.97 -15.50 -22.41
N LEU A 113 -6.13 -16.33 -21.38
CA LEU A 113 -7.28 -17.21 -21.18
C LEU A 113 -8.16 -16.66 -20.05
N GLU A 114 -9.48 -16.62 -20.26
CA GLU A 114 -10.45 -16.14 -19.24
C GLU A 114 -11.11 -17.32 -18.52
N HIS A 115 -10.71 -17.59 -17.27
CA HIS A 115 -11.24 -18.69 -16.46
C HIS A 115 -10.90 -18.57 -14.96
N ASP A 116 -11.80 -19.00 -14.07
CA ASP A 116 -11.58 -18.92 -12.62
C ASP A 116 -10.65 -20.02 -12.06
N ASP A 117 -10.49 -21.11 -12.80
CA ASP A 117 -9.62 -22.24 -12.46
C ASP A 117 -8.49 -22.39 -13.50
N PRO A 118 -7.26 -21.94 -13.20
CA PRO A 118 -6.14 -22.02 -14.12
C PRO A 118 -5.76 -23.44 -14.55
N ALA A 119 -6.06 -24.48 -13.75
CA ALA A 119 -5.75 -25.86 -14.15
C ALA A 119 -6.61 -26.27 -15.35
N LYS A 120 -7.92 -26.08 -15.23
CA LYS A 120 -8.90 -26.38 -16.28
C LYS A 120 -8.73 -25.50 -17.52
N ALA A 121 -8.34 -24.25 -17.34
CA ALA A 121 -8.05 -23.33 -18.44
C ALA A 121 -6.89 -23.85 -19.31
N LEU A 122 -5.80 -24.27 -18.66
CA LEU A 122 -4.64 -24.83 -19.35
C LEU A 122 -4.95 -26.19 -19.97
N LEU A 123 -5.67 -27.08 -19.28
CA LEU A 123 -6.09 -28.37 -19.84
C LEU A 123 -6.98 -28.20 -21.07
N LYS A 124 -7.96 -27.29 -21.01
CA LYS A 124 -8.79 -26.93 -22.17
C LYS A 124 -7.96 -26.36 -23.31
N TYR A 125 -7.02 -25.46 -23.03
CA TYR A 125 -6.11 -24.92 -24.05
C TYR A 125 -5.25 -26.00 -24.72
N ILE A 126 -4.70 -26.96 -23.95
CA ILE A 126 -3.94 -28.09 -24.51
C ILE A 126 -4.81 -28.90 -25.49
N SER A 127 -6.06 -29.20 -25.12
CA SER A 127 -6.98 -29.96 -25.96
C SER A 127 -7.51 -29.18 -27.17
N ASP A 128 -7.87 -27.91 -27.01
CA ASP A 128 -8.47 -27.08 -28.06
C ASP A 128 -7.44 -26.58 -29.09
N SER A 129 -6.14 -26.53 -28.72
CA SER A 129 -5.05 -25.99 -29.56
C SER A 129 -3.93 -26.99 -29.85
N GLU A 130 -4.16 -28.28 -29.60
CA GLU A 130 -3.22 -29.40 -29.86
C GLU A 130 -1.78 -29.13 -29.37
N VAL A 131 -1.64 -28.63 -28.13
CA VAL A 131 -0.35 -28.19 -27.59
C VAL A 131 0.57 -29.39 -27.32
N GLU A 132 1.63 -29.52 -28.10
CA GLU A 132 2.60 -30.61 -27.98
C GLU A 132 3.48 -30.53 -26.72
N CYS A 133 3.82 -29.32 -26.27
CA CYS A 133 4.73 -29.10 -25.14
C CYS A 133 4.27 -27.93 -24.25
N LEU A 134 4.10 -28.19 -22.94
CA LEU A 134 3.72 -27.19 -21.93
C LEU A 134 4.68 -27.17 -20.74
N VAL A 135 5.29 -26.00 -20.48
CA VAL A 135 6.18 -25.79 -19.33
C VAL A 135 5.48 -24.99 -18.23
N ILE A 136 5.48 -25.50 -17.00
CA ILE A 136 4.80 -24.92 -15.84
C ILE A 136 5.78 -24.73 -14.66
N GLY A 137 5.79 -23.53 -14.08
CA GLY A 137 6.62 -23.24 -12.90
C GLY A 137 5.99 -23.76 -11.61
N SER A 138 6.70 -24.59 -10.85
CA SER A 138 6.30 -25.04 -9.52
C SER A 138 7.01 -24.30 -8.38
N CYS A 139 6.30 -24.10 -7.27
CA CYS A 139 6.84 -23.53 -6.04
C CYS A 139 7.16 -24.64 -5.04
N SER A 140 8.45 -24.92 -4.82
CA SER A 140 8.90 -25.74 -3.68
C SER A 140 8.42 -25.09 -2.36
N PRO A 141 7.94 -25.87 -1.37
CA PRO A 141 7.27 -25.30 -0.20
C PRO A 141 8.20 -24.49 0.70
N SER A 142 7.72 -23.32 1.13
CA SER A 142 8.13 -22.71 2.40
C SER A 142 7.13 -23.13 3.49
N PHE A 143 7.59 -23.19 4.74
CA PHE A 143 6.97 -23.97 5.83
C PHE A 143 5.58 -23.49 6.35
N LEU A 144 4.90 -22.55 5.66
CA LEU A 144 3.75 -21.81 6.21
C LEU A 144 2.55 -21.56 5.27
N THR A 145 2.46 -22.17 4.08
CA THR A 145 1.27 -21.99 3.21
C THR A 145 0.68 -23.32 2.73
N ARG A 146 -0.45 -23.72 3.32
CA ARG A 146 -1.30 -24.83 2.85
C ARG A 146 -2.72 -24.34 2.55
N LYS A 147 -3.01 -24.05 1.27
CA LYS A 147 -4.29 -24.32 0.56
C LYS A 147 -4.28 -23.78 -0.88
N LYS A 148 -4.94 -24.51 -1.80
CA LYS A 148 -5.25 -24.23 -3.22
C LYS A 148 -4.12 -23.93 -4.24
N GLY A 149 -2.95 -23.42 -3.85
CA GLY A 149 -1.86 -23.12 -4.82
C GLY A 149 -0.97 -24.32 -5.20
N GLN A 150 -1.11 -25.46 -4.51
CA GLN A 150 -0.09 -26.51 -4.46
C GLN A 150 -0.37 -27.70 -5.40
N GLU A 151 -1.59 -27.80 -5.92
CA GLU A 151 -2.06 -28.93 -6.73
C GLU A 151 -2.04 -28.63 -8.25
N MET A 152 -2.19 -27.38 -8.69
CA MET A 152 -2.38 -27.05 -10.11
C MET A 152 -1.30 -27.61 -11.06
N PRO A 153 0.01 -27.42 -10.84
CA PRO A 153 1.01 -27.96 -11.77
C PRO A 153 1.03 -29.49 -11.82
N LEU A 154 0.67 -30.15 -10.73
CA LEU A 154 0.59 -31.61 -10.64
C LEU A 154 -0.72 -32.16 -11.24
N MET A 155 -1.81 -31.42 -11.11
CA MET A 155 -3.11 -31.70 -11.73
C MET A 155 -3.01 -31.59 -13.26
N VAL A 156 -2.43 -30.50 -13.78
CA VAL A 156 -2.20 -30.35 -15.23
C VAL A 156 -1.22 -31.43 -15.74
N GLN A 157 -0.15 -31.74 -14.99
CA GLN A 157 0.75 -32.84 -15.35
C GLN A 157 0.04 -34.22 -15.37
N GLY A 158 -0.87 -34.49 -14.44
CA GLY A 158 -1.62 -35.74 -14.39
C GLY A 158 -2.66 -35.86 -15.51
N GLU A 159 -3.51 -34.85 -15.64
CA GLU A 159 -4.73 -34.83 -16.47
C GLU A 159 -4.47 -34.39 -17.92
N ALA A 160 -3.29 -33.89 -18.28
CA ALA A 160 -2.98 -33.55 -19.66
C ALA A 160 -3.04 -34.78 -20.59
N PRO A 161 -3.54 -34.63 -21.84
CA PRO A 161 -3.52 -35.69 -22.86
C PRO A 161 -2.13 -36.31 -23.08
N GLU A 162 -2.09 -37.57 -23.53
CA GLU A 162 -0.83 -38.26 -23.84
C GLU A 162 -0.06 -37.65 -25.04
N THR A 163 -0.73 -36.79 -25.81
CA THR A 163 -0.14 -36.01 -26.92
C THR A 163 0.59 -34.74 -26.48
N CYS A 164 0.55 -34.38 -25.18
CA CYS A 164 1.18 -33.19 -24.63
C CYS A 164 2.23 -33.54 -23.57
N GLU A 165 3.49 -33.18 -23.82
CA GLU A 165 4.55 -33.34 -22.83
C GLU A 165 4.57 -32.15 -21.86
N VAL A 166 4.32 -32.44 -20.57
CA VAL A 166 4.25 -31.42 -19.51
C VAL A 166 5.50 -31.43 -18.63
N TYR A 167 6.22 -30.31 -18.65
CA TYR A 167 7.42 -30.06 -17.86
C TYR A 167 7.12 -29.17 -16.65
N VAL A 168 7.27 -29.71 -15.44
CA VAL A 168 7.03 -28.98 -14.18
C VAL A 168 8.36 -28.60 -13.52
N ILE A 169 8.69 -27.31 -13.56
CA ILE A 169 10.01 -26.76 -13.18
C ILE A 169 9.99 -26.25 -11.74
N ALA A 170 10.63 -26.97 -10.82
CA ALA A 170 10.81 -26.56 -9.42
C ALA A 170 12.14 -25.81 -9.20
N LYS A 171 12.57 -25.60 -7.95
CA LYS A 171 13.85 -24.93 -7.64
C LYS A 171 15.06 -25.86 -7.79
N ASP A 172 14.81 -27.15 -7.61
CA ASP A 172 15.78 -28.21 -7.32
C ASP A 172 15.54 -29.49 -8.14
N ARG A 173 14.49 -29.51 -8.97
CA ARG A 173 14.11 -30.65 -9.82
C ARG A 173 13.28 -30.20 -11.01
N VAL A 174 13.35 -30.98 -12.09
CA VAL A 174 12.40 -30.98 -13.21
C VAL A 174 11.57 -32.26 -13.08
N LEU A 175 10.25 -32.16 -13.21
CA LEU A 175 9.36 -33.32 -13.30
C LEU A 175 8.75 -33.34 -14.70
N THR A 176 8.81 -34.47 -15.38
CA THR A 176 8.33 -34.64 -16.75
C THR A 176 7.38 -35.84 -16.82
N LYS A 177 6.30 -35.73 -17.58
CA LYS A 177 5.45 -36.88 -17.97
C LYS A 177 5.99 -37.43 -19.29
N SER A 178 6.92 -38.38 -19.23
CA SER A 178 7.54 -38.95 -20.43
C SER A 178 6.70 -40.09 -21.01
N THR A 179 6.32 -39.94 -22.28
CA THR A 179 5.75 -40.99 -23.12
C THR A 179 6.86 -41.79 -23.82
N ASN A 180 7.64 -42.60 -23.07
CA ASN A 180 8.27 -43.83 -23.59
C ASN A 180 9.10 -44.57 -22.51
N GLN A 181 8.49 -45.58 -21.86
CA GLN A 181 9.16 -46.85 -21.51
C GLN A 181 8.16 -47.88 -20.96
N LEU A 182 7.85 -48.91 -21.75
CA LEU A 182 7.31 -50.18 -21.24
C LEU A 182 8.47 -51.10 -20.83
N SER A 183 8.51 -51.56 -19.57
CA SER A 183 8.89 -52.94 -19.16
C SER A 183 8.87 -53.11 -17.63
N PRO A 184 8.79 -54.35 -17.08
CA PRO A 184 8.11 -54.58 -15.79
C PRO A 184 8.97 -55.00 -14.58
N VAL A 185 8.48 -54.62 -13.39
CA VAL A 185 8.50 -55.36 -12.09
C VAL A 185 9.84 -55.67 -11.39
N LYS A 186 9.98 -55.16 -10.14
CA LYS A 186 10.20 -55.99 -8.93
C LYS A 186 9.95 -55.26 -7.58
N LEU A 187 9.62 -56.05 -6.55
CA LEU A 187 9.09 -55.64 -5.23
C LEU A 187 10.14 -55.23 -4.19
N SER A 188 9.75 -54.33 -3.27
CA SER A 188 9.83 -54.47 -1.79
C SER A 188 9.18 -53.22 -1.13
N SER A 189 8.09 -53.30 -0.34
CA SER A 189 8.05 -53.55 1.13
C SER A 189 9.15 -52.79 1.90
N ASP A 190 8.91 -51.89 2.84
CA ASP A 190 7.82 -51.69 3.83
C ASP A 190 7.85 -50.18 4.24
N SER A 191 6.88 -49.46 4.83
CA SER A 191 5.93 -49.81 5.89
C SER A 191 4.83 -48.74 6.07
N SER A 192 3.80 -49.08 6.86
CA SER A 192 2.50 -48.40 6.93
C SER A 192 2.42 -47.11 7.78
N TYR A 193 1.56 -46.16 7.37
CA TYR A 193 0.73 -45.38 8.30
C TYR A 193 -0.73 -45.30 7.83
N ARG A 194 -1.66 -45.65 8.73
CA ARG A 194 -3.09 -45.85 8.42
C ARG A 194 -3.85 -44.53 8.30
N PHE A 195 -4.71 -44.43 7.28
CA PHE A 195 -5.84 -43.49 7.29
C PHE A 195 -6.87 -43.89 8.36
N ARG A 196 -7.43 -42.90 9.07
CA ARG A 196 -8.69 -43.03 9.81
C ARG A 196 -9.74 -42.13 9.14
N THR A 197 -10.83 -42.72 8.68
CA THR A 197 -12.05 -42.02 8.27
C THR A 197 -13.09 -42.07 9.40
N PRO A 198 -13.95 -41.05 9.49
CA PRO A 198 -15.36 -41.20 9.84
C PRO A 198 -16.19 -40.83 8.61
N LYS A 199 -16.81 -41.80 7.94
CA LYS A 199 -18.22 -42.20 8.12
C LYS A 199 -19.22 -41.05 7.95
N ARG A 200 -19.81 -41.05 6.74
CA ARG A 200 -21.11 -40.46 6.39
C ARG A 200 -22.22 -41.15 7.19
N ALA A 201 -23.25 -40.40 7.56
CA ALA A 201 -24.55 -40.94 7.95
C ALA A 201 -25.59 -40.45 6.95
N GLU A 202 -26.53 -41.32 6.59
CA GLU A 202 -27.59 -41.07 5.61
C GLU A 202 -28.95 -41.04 6.31
N ALA A 203 -29.93 -40.40 5.65
CA ALA A 203 -31.23 -40.99 5.29
C ALA A 203 -32.47 -40.11 5.54
N HIS A 204 -33.50 -40.38 4.73
CA HIS A 204 -34.92 -39.96 4.77
C HIS A 204 -35.22 -38.52 4.31
N THR A 205 -35.88 -38.22 3.17
CA THR A 205 -37.10 -38.70 2.45
C THR A 205 -38.44 -38.11 2.95
N ASP A 206 -38.95 -37.08 2.22
CA ASP A 206 -40.36 -36.79 1.78
C ASP A 206 -41.56 -36.89 2.77
N PRO A 207 -42.81 -36.40 2.47
CA PRO A 207 -43.36 -35.79 1.24
C PRO A 207 -44.29 -34.53 1.40
N PHE A 208 -44.83 -34.03 0.27
CA PHE A 208 -46.12 -33.34 0.01
C PHE A 208 -47.06 -32.82 1.14
N ASN A 209 -47.43 -31.52 1.08
CA ASN A 209 -48.79 -30.94 0.81
C ASN A 209 -48.77 -29.41 1.08
N ARG A 210 -49.31 -28.50 0.25
CA ARG A 210 -50.70 -28.23 -0.21
C ARG A 210 -51.71 -27.85 0.89
N THR A 211 -52.00 -26.54 1.03
CA THR A 211 -53.34 -25.89 1.14
C THR A 211 -53.12 -24.35 1.10
N CYS A 212 -53.79 -23.53 0.27
CA CYS A 212 -55.21 -23.07 0.29
C CYS A 212 -55.44 -22.04 1.42
N SER A 213 -56.03 -20.84 1.28
CA SER A 213 -56.67 -20.06 0.18
C SER A 213 -56.61 -18.54 0.55
N ASP A 214 -57.13 -17.51 -0.15
CA ASP A 214 -57.92 -17.36 -1.40
C ASP A 214 -57.77 -15.91 -1.93
N LYS A 215 -58.20 -15.65 -3.18
CA LYS A 215 -59.11 -14.56 -3.67
C LYS A 215 -59.23 -13.25 -2.85
N THR A 216 -59.33 -12.03 -3.41
CA THR A 216 -59.64 -11.45 -4.76
C THR A 216 -59.13 -9.98 -4.76
N SER A 217 -58.91 -9.20 -5.83
CA SER A 217 -59.73 -8.91 -7.03
C SER A 217 -58.98 -8.11 -8.14
N LEU A 218 -59.29 -8.43 -9.41
CA LEU A 218 -59.47 -7.56 -10.60
C LEU A 218 -58.58 -6.30 -10.87
N ALA A 219 -57.64 -6.46 -11.80
CA ALA A 219 -57.68 -6.03 -13.23
C ALA A 219 -57.73 -4.54 -13.70
N ALA A 220 -56.90 -4.32 -14.75
CA ALA A 220 -56.97 -3.35 -15.88
C ALA A 220 -56.65 -1.85 -15.65
N SER A 221 -56.30 -1.03 -16.66
CA SER A 221 -55.45 -1.12 -17.87
C SER A 221 -55.57 0.21 -18.67
N TYR A 222 -54.48 0.73 -19.26
CA TYR A 222 -54.38 1.77 -20.31
C TYR A 222 -55.02 3.19 -20.21
N MET A 223 -54.16 4.21 -20.40
CA MET A 223 -54.27 5.40 -21.28
C MET A 223 -52.91 6.15 -21.26
N ILE A 224 -52.34 6.81 -22.28
CA ILE A 224 -52.72 7.24 -23.66
C ILE A 224 -53.51 8.57 -23.80
N HIS A 225 -52.72 9.63 -24.08
CA HIS A 225 -52.93 10.87 -24.85
C HIS A 225 -54.33 11.52 -25.10
N ALA A 226 -54.36 12.81 -24.72
CA ALA A 226 -54.67 14.00 -25.56
C ALA A 226 -56.08 14.65 -25.62
N SER A 227 -56.06 15.95 -25.29
CA SER A 227 -56.85 17.09 -25.85
C SER A 227 -58.38 17.12 -25.76
N THR A 228 -58.85 17.77 -24.68
CA THR A 228 -59.82 18.89 -24.67
C THR A 228 -60.75 19.10 -25.87
N GLY A 229 -62.05 18.84 -25.67
CA GLY A 229 -63.15 19.48 -26.39
C GLY A 229 -64.18 20.03 -25.40
N ILE A 230 -64.57 21.30 -25.54
CA ILE A 230 -65.57 21.95 -24.68
C ILE A 230 -66.90 22.06 -25.43
N ARG A 231 -67.98 21.56 -24.82
CA ARG A 231 -69.36 21.95 -25.12
C ARG A 231 -70.08 22.23 -23.81
N LEU A 232 -70.79 23.35 -23.75
CA LEU A 232 -71.78 23.65 -22.71
C LEU A 232 -73.18 23.55 -23.33
N GLY A 233 -74.15 23.14 -22.51
CA GLY A 233 -75.50 22.75 -22.94
C GLY A 233 -76.44 23.91 -23.24
N HIS A 234 -77.56 23.57 -23.88
CA HIS A 234 -78.75 24.42 -23.94
C HIS A 234 -79.45 24.47 -22.58
N ASP A 235 -80.23 25.52 -22.36
CA ASP A 235 -81.54 25.38 -21.70
C ASP A 235 -82.56 26.27 -22.43
N GLU A 236 -83.81 25.85 -22.48
CA GLU A 236 -84.88 26.52 -23.24
C GLU A 236 -85.60 27.60 -22.42
N GLN A 237 -86.03 28.68 -23.07
CA GLN A 237 -87.36 29.20 -22.75
C GLN A 237 -88.05 29.94 -23.91
N VAL A 238 -89.28 29.53 -24.16
CA VAL A 238 -90.15 29.94 -25.28
C VAL A 238 -90.91 31.22 -24.92
N ARG A 239 -91.02 32.16 -25.88
CA ARG A 239 -92.24 32.98 -26.02
C ARG A 239 -92.65 33.17 -27.48
N SER A 240 -93.68 32.41 -27.84
CA SER A 240 -94.53 32.61 -29.01
C SER A 240 -95.26 33.95 -28.95
N ILE A 241 -95.41 34.63 -30.10
CA ILE A 241 -96.73 35.01 -30.61
C ILE A 241 -96.76 34.69 -32.11
N LEU A 242 -97.52 33.67 -32.49
CA LEU A 242 -97.92 33.39 -33.87
C LEU A 242 -99.18 34.18 -34.24
N GLY A 243 -99.34 34.46 -35.53
CA GLY A 243 -100.26 35.45 -36.07
C GLY A 243 -101.76 35.19 -35.89
N HIS A 244 -102.52 36.19 -36.33
CA HIS A 244 -103.94 36.05 -36.65
C HIS A 244 -104.21 36.43 -38.11
N ASN A 245 -105.26 35.84 -38.65
CA ASN A 245 -105.49 35.66 -40.07
C ASN A 245 -106.91 36.13 -40.41
N ILE A 246 -107.16 36.48 -41.69
CA ILE A 246 -108.48 36.57 -42.34
C ILE A 246 -109.42 37.72 -41.87
N VAL A 247 -109.77 38.61 -42.81
CA VAL A 247 -111.17 38.81 -43.22
C VAL A 247 -111.23 38.87 -44.74
N SER A 248 -112.16 38.13 -45.34
CA SER A 248 -112.47 38.13 -46.77
C SER A 248 -113.79 38.84 -47.04
N THR A 249 -113.83 39.69 -48.08
CA THR A 249 -115.06 40.02 -48.83
C THR A 249 -114.66 40.20 -50.30
N SER A 250 -115.05 39.36 -51.26
CA SER A 250 -116.39 38.87 -51.64
C SER A 250 -117.23 39.92 -52.40
N ASN A 251 -117.20 39.78 -53.73
CA ASN A 251 -118.30 39.94 -54.70
C ASN A 251 -119.07 41.27 -54.88
N MET A 252 -118.97 41.74 -56.12
CA MET A 252 -120.05 41.97 -57.10
C MET A 252 -120.98 43.20 -57.05
N GLN A 253 -121.00 43.87 -58.22
CA GLN A 253 -122.18 44.31 -59.01
C GLN A 253 -123.34 45.03 -58.31
N LEU A 254 -123.66 46.26 -58.75
CA LEU A 254 -124.87 46.57 -59.54
C LEU A 254 -124.98 48.08 -59.90
N ASN A 255 -125.12 48.34 -61.20
CA ASN A 255 -126.12 49.19 -61.89
C ASN A 255 -127.05 50.12 -61.06
N PRO A 256 -127.45 51.29 -61.61
CA PRO A 256 -128.21 51.32 -62.87
C PRO A 256 -127.68 52.24 -63.96
N GLY A 257 -128.05 51.92 -65.21
CA GLY A 257 -127.80 52.80 -66.34
C GLY A 257 -128.77 53.98 -66.37
N ALA A 258 -128.28 55.11 -66.88
CA ALA A 258 -129.08 56.13 -67.53
C ALA A 258 -128.38 56.50 -68.85
N ASN A 259 -129.16 56.62 -69.93
CA ASN A 259 -128.68 57.14 -71.21
C ASN A 259 -127.99 58.50 -71.04
N MET A 260 -126.79 58.67 -71.59
CA MET A 260 -126.45 59.82 -72.44
C MET A 260 -125.21 59.51 -73.31
N ASN A 261 -125.17 60.14 -74.49
CA ASN A 261 -124.17 59.95 -75.53
C ASN A 261 -122.72 60.23 -75.09
N THR A 262 -121.73 59.52 -75.67
CA THR A 262 -120.61 60.08 -76.47
C THR A 262 -119.69 58.98 -77.05
N PRO A 263 -118.85 59.26 -78.10
CA PRO A 263 -118.48 58.24 -79.09
C PRO A 263 -117.09 57.57 -78.96
N LYS A 264 -116.96 56.43 -79.67
CA LYS A 264 -115.77 55.58 -79.91
C LYS A 264 -114.45 56.33 -80.14
N TRP A 265 -113.47 56.18 -79.22
CA TRP A 265 -112.02 56.39 -79.48
C TRP A 265 -111.05 55.56 -78.59
N GLN A 266 -111.48 54.45 -77.98
CA GLN A 266 -110.65 53.67 -77.02
C GLN A 266 -110.43 52.21 -77.42
N SER A 267 -109.43 51.95 -78.27
CA SER A 267 -108.84 50.59 -78.41
C SER A 267 -107.31 50.57 -78.42
N ASN A 268 -106.62 51.69 -78.70
CA ASN A 268 -105.15 51.72 -78.72
C ASN A 268 -104.52 51.68 -77.31
N VAL A 269 -105.09 52.42 -76.35
CA VAL A 269 -104.45 52.72 -75.05
C VAL A 269 -104.30 51.49 -74.14
N MET A 270 -105.21 50.51 -74.23
CA MET A 270 -105.12 49.30 -73.38
C MET A 270 -103.92 48.40 -73.74
N TYR A 271 -103.54 48.34 -75.02
CA TYR A 271 -102.42 47.51 -75.46
C TYR A 271 -101.07 48.05 -74.97
N GLU A 272 -100.90 49.39 -74.95
CA GLU A 272 -99.69 50.04 -74.45
C GLU A 272 -99.49 49.83 -72.94
N ILE A 273 -100.57 49.89 -72.15
CA ILE A 273 -100.50 49.65 -70.69
C ILE A 273 -100.03 48.22 -70.39
N GLU A 274 -100.47 47.23 -71.17
CA GLU A 274 -100.11 45.84 -70.96
C GLU A 274 -98.67 45.52 -71.43
N GLN A 275 -98.23 46.12 -72.54
CA GLN A 275 -96.82 46.14 -72.97
C GLN A 275 -95.90 46.73 -71.88
N LEU A 276 -96.24 47.92 -71.36
CA LEU A 276 -95.47 48.60 -70.31
C LEU A 276 -95.38 47.78 -69.02
N ARG A 277 -96.49 47.15 -68.59
CA ARG A 277 -96.47 46.23 -67.42
C ARG A 277 -95.50 45.06 -67.62
N LYS A 278 -95.50 44.45 -68.81
CA LYS A 278 -94.61 43.33 -69.13
C LYS A 278 -93.14 43.74 -69.19
N GLN A 279 -92.83 44.93 -69.72
CA GLN A 279 -91.48 45.50 -69.68
C GLN A 279 -91.02 45.77 -68.25
N VAL A 280 -91.84 46.42 -67.41
CA VAL A 280 -91.53 46.68 -65.99
C VAL A 280 -91.30 45.37 -65.23
N GLN A 281 -92.13 44.36 -65.43
CA GLN A 281 -91.97 43.06 -64.77
C GLN A 281 -90.70 42.31 -65.23
N THR A 282 -90.35 42.40 -66.52
CA THR A 282 -89.09 41.84 -67.05
C THR A 282 -87.87 42.56 -66.45
N THR A 283 -87.92 43.89 -66.37
CA THR A 283 -86.86 44.72 -65.79
C THR A 283 -86.70 44.47 -64.29
N LEU A 284 -87.79 44.32 -63.55
CA LEU A 284 -87.77 43.92 -62.14
C LEU A 284 -87.17 42.51 -61.94
N CYS A 285 -87.44 41.57 -62.85
CA CYS A 285 -86.83 40.24 -62.80
C CYS A 285 -85.31 40.30 -63.03
N MET A 286 -84.85 41.03 -64.06
CA MET A 286 -83.42 41.23 -64.32
C MET A 286 -82.72 41.97 -63.16
N TYR A 287 -83.36 43.00 -62.60
CA TYR A 287 -82.85 43.72 -61.43
C TYR A 287 -82.75 42.82 -60.20
N LYS A 288 -83.76 41.99 -59.94
CA LYS A 288 -83.74 41.02 -58.84
C LYS A 288 -82.61 40.00 -59.01
N GLN A 289 -82.44 39.43 -60.21
CA GLN A 289 -81.35 38.50 -60.49
C GLN A 289 -79.98 39.17 -60.31
N ALA A 290 -79.80 40.40 -60.82
CA ALA A 290 -78.55 41.15 -60.62
C ALA A 290 -78.27 41.45 -59.13
N CYS A 291 -79.30 41.70 -58.32
CA CYS A 291 -79.16 41.84 -56.87
C CYS A 291 -78.77 40.52 -56.18
N GLU A 292 -79.38 39.40 -56.58
CA GLU A 292 -79.04 38.06 -56.06
C GLU A 292 -77.61 37.65 -56.45
N GLU A 293 -77.17 37.93 -57.68
CA GLU A 293 -75.79 37.73 -58.14
C GLU A 293 -74.80 38.63 -57.37
N LEU A 294 -75.14 39.90 -57.12
CA LEU A 294 -74.33 40.80 -56.29
C LEU A 294 -74.18 40.29 -54.85
N VAL A 295 -75.26 39.84 -54.21
CA VAL A 295 -75.22 39.25 -52.86
C VAL A 295 -74.39 37.98 -52.84
N HIS A 296 -74.52 37.12 -53.86
CA HIS A 296 -73.71 35.90 -53.97
C HIS A 296 -72.21 36.23 -54.13
N LYS A 297 -71.86 37.21 -54.99
CA LYS A 297 -70.47 37.67 -55.15
C LYS A 297 -69.92 38.35 -53.90
N GLN A 298 -70.72 39.14 -53.20
CA GLN A 298 -70.34 39.75 -51.93
C GLN A 298 -70.07 38.68 -50.85
N THR A 299 -70.89 37.63 -50.80
CA THR A 299 -70.70 36.48 -49.90
C THR A 299 -69.42 35.70 -50.25
N GLN A 300 -69.15 35.49 -51.55
CA GLN A 300 -67.92 34.85 -52.04
C GLN A 300 -66.67 35.66 -51.67
N VAL A 301 -66.70 36.99 -51.81
CA VAL A 301 -65.62 37.91 -51.40
C VAL A 301 -65.41 37.88 -49.88
N GLN A 302 -66.48 37.86 -49.09
CA GLN A 302 -66.37 37.73 -47.63
C GLN A 302 -65.74 36.40 -47.20
N SER A 303 -66.09 35.30 -47.86
CA SER A 303 -65.48 33.98 -47.60
C SER A 303 -63.98 33.97 -47.92
N LEU A 304 -63.58 34.49 -49.08
CA LEU A 304 -62.17 34.58 -49.49
C LEU A 304 -61.37 35.53 -48.58
N SER A 305 -61.98 36.64 -48.14
CA SER A 305 -61.38 37.56 -47.17
C SER A 305 -61.11 36.88 -45.82
N TYR A 306 -62.07 36.11 -45.32
CA TYR A 306 -61.91 35.33 -44.08
C TYR A 306 -60.79 34.28 -44.21
N GLU A 307 -60.71 33.58 -45.34
CA GLU A 307 -59.66 32.59 -45.60
C GLU A 307 -58.27 33.24 -45.71
N CYS A 308 -58.16 34.37 -46.41
CA CYS A 308 -56.93 35.18 -46.48
C CYS A 308 -56.45 35.65 -45.10
N ILE A 309 -57.36 36.11 -44.23
CA ILE A 309 -57.03 36.49 -42.84
C ILE A 309 -56.55 35.27 -42.03
N LYS A 310 -57.17 34.11 -42.22
CA LYS A 310 -56.79 32.85 -41.53
C LYS A 310 -55.41 32.37 -41.95
N ASP A 311 -55.07 32.43 -43.22
CA ASP A 311 -53.75 32.04 -43.72
C ASP A 311 -52.67 33.07 -43.39
N THR A 312 -53.00 34.37 -43.39
CA THR A 312 -52.10 35.42 -42.87
C THR A 312 -51.71 35.15 -41.42
N LYS A 313 -52.67 34.78 -40.56
CA LYS A 313 -52.39 34.39 -39.16
C LYS A 313 -51.53 33.13 -39.05
N ARG A 314 -51.69 32.14 -39.95
CA ARG A 314 -50.84 30.95 -40.00
C ARG A 314 -49.41 31.28 -40.39
N VAL A 315 -49.21 32.14 -41.39
CA VAL A 315 -47.89 32.60 -41.84
C VAL A 315 -47.18 33.39 -40.74
N ILE A 316 -47.87 34.31 -40.06
CA ILE A 316 -47.30 35.06 -38.92
C ILE A 316 -46.84 34.08 -37.82
N SER A 317 -47.69 33.13 -37.40
CA SER A 317 -47.33 32.16 -36.36
C SER A 317 -46.21 31.19 -36.80
N ALA A 318 -46.05 30.94 -38.10
CA ALA A 318 -44.92 30.17 -38.62
C ALA A 318 -43.61 30.97 -38.58
N LEU A 319 -43.66 32.25 -38.95
CA LEU A 319 -42.51 33.16 -38.92
C LEU A 319 -42.00 33.40 -37.49
N GLU A 320 -42.91 33.62 -36.54
CA GLU A 320 -42.58 33.72 -35.10
C GLU A 320 -41.85 32.46 -34.58
N LYS A 321 -42.25 31.27 -35.03
CA LYS A 321 -41.59 30.00 -34.67
C LYS A 321 -40.23 29.85 -35.35
N GLU A 322 -40.09 30.27 -36.60
CA GLU A 322 -38.80 30.26 -37.30
C GLU A 322 -37.79 31.18 -36.60
N GLU A 323 -38.22 32.39 -36.19
CA GLU A 323 -37.37 33.34 -35.46
C GLU A 323 -36.92 32.78 -34.10
N MET A 324 -37.85 32.16 -33.34
CA MET A 324 -37.53 31.49 -32.08
C MET A 324 -36.50 30.35 -32.27
N LEU A 325 -36.73 29.44 -33.21
CA LEU A 325 -35.81 28.32 -33.49
C LEU A 325 -34.44 28.81 -33.99
N ARG A 326 -34.41 29.89 -34.78
CA ARG A 326 -33.17 30.51 -35.25
C ARG A 326 -32.37 31.13 -34.11
N LYS A 327 -33.05 31.71 -33.11
CA LYS A 327 -32.41 32.23 -31.89
C LYS A 327 -31.81 31.10 -31.04
N GLU A 328 -32.58 30.04 -30.80
CA GLU A 328 -32.10 28.84 -30.08
C GLU A 328 -30.88 28.21 -30.77
N ALA A 329 -30.90 28.11 -32.11
CA ALA A 329 -29.79 27.58 -32.89
C ALA A 329 -28.52 28.44 -32.80
N GLU A 330 -28.62 29.77 -32.80
CA GLU A 330 -27.45 30.64 -32.59
C GLU A 330 -26.94 30.56 -31.15
N GLU A 331 -27.82 30.53 -30.15
CA GLU A 331 -27.41 30.33 -28.74
C GLU A 331 -26.66 29.00 -28.54
N GLU A 332 -27.13 27.90 -29.13
CA GLU A 332 -26.46 26.59 -29.04
C GLU A 332 -25.12 26.57 -29.81
N LYS A 333 -25.07 27.23 -30.97
CA LYS A 333 -23.81 27.43 -31.73
C LYS A 333 -22.78 28.22 -30.93
N GLN A 334 -23.19 29.25 -30.17
CA GLN A 334 -22.29 30.01 -29.30
C GLN A 334 -21.77 29.14 -28.12
N LYS A 335 -22.62 28.30 -27.52
CA LYS A 335 -22.17 27.31 -26.50
C LYS A 335 -21.16 26.34 -27.09
N HIS A 336 -21.42 25.79 -28.26
CA HIS A 336 -20.52 24.86 -28.94
C HIS A 336 -19.16 25.51 -29.25
N LEU A 337 -19.16 26.75 -29.78
CA LEU A 337 -17.93 27.48 -30.08
C LEU A 337 -17.08 27.72 -28.81
N LYS A 338 -17.73 28.02 -27.68
CA LYS A 338 -17.07 28.14 -26.37
C LYS A 338 -16.44 26.82 -25.91
N ALA A 339 -17.17 25.71 -26.01
CA ALA A 339 -16.67 24.39 -25.64
C ALA A 339 -15.48 23.93 -26.50
N VAL A 340 -15.52 24.19 -27.82
CA VAL A 340 -14.39 23.92 -28.73
C VAL A 340 -13.15 24.72 -28.32
N LYS A 341 -13.31 25.99 -27.96
CA LYS A 341 -12.20 26.81 -27.46
C LYS A 341 -11.62 26.27 -26.15
N GLU A 342 -12.46 25.91 -25.18
CA GLU A 342 -12.02 25.34 -23.89
C GLU A 342 -11.26 24.02 -24.08
N ILE A 343 -11.66 23.18 -25.04
CA ILE A 343 -10.94 21.96 -25.41
C ILE A 343 -9.55 22.28 -26.01
N GLU A 344 -9.44 23.29 -26.86
CA GLU A 344 -8.17 23.66 -27.49
C GLU A 344 -7.19 24.29 -26.49
N ASP A 345 -7.70 25.16 -25.60
CA ASP A 345 -6.93 25.73 -24.49
C ASP A 345 -6.44 24.60 -23.54
N ALA A 346 -7.26 23.59 -23.26
CA ALA A 346 -6.88 22.43 -22.45
C ALA A 346 -5.78 21.55 -23.12
N LYS A 347 -5.88 21.29 -24.44
CA LYS A 347 -4.82 20.59 -25.19
C LYS A 347 -3.49 21.34 -25.12
N SER A 348 -3.53 22.67 -25.26
CA SER A 348 -2.35 23.53 -25.20
C SER A 348 -1.67 23.45 -23.82
N MET A 349 -2.45 23.46 -22.73
CA MET A 349 -1.92 23.27 -21.37
C MET A 349 -1.29 21.88 -21.17
N LEU A 350 -1.93 20.80 -21.63
CA LEU A 350 -1.40 19.44 -21.54
C LEU A 350 -0.09 19.27 -22.34
N ALA A 351 -0.02 19.85 -23.54
CA ALA A 351 1.20 19.83 -24.35
C ALA A 351 2.35 20.57 -23.66
N LYS A 352 2.07 21.71 -23.01
CA LYS A 352 3.05 22.45 -22.22
C LYS A 352 3.52 21.63 -21.01
N GLU A 353 2.61 21.06 -20.23
CA GLU A 353 2.95 20.24 -19.05
C GLU A 353 3.81 19.02 -19.44
N PHE A 354 3.52 18.38 -20.57
CA PHE A 354 4.35 17.29 -21.10
C PHE A 354 5.79 17.74 -21.42
N CYS A 355 5.95 18.90 -22.05
CA CYS A 355 7.26 19.50 -22.33
C CYS A 355 8.01 19.88 -21.05
N ASP A 356 7.35 20.55 -20.10
CA ASP A 356 7.93 20.95 -18.82
C ASP A 356 8.37 19.71 -18.01
N ARG A 357 7.56 18.64 -18.01
CA ARG A 357 7.92 17.34 -17.42
C ARG A 357 9.12 16.69 -18.10
N LYS A 358 9.18 16.68 -19.43
CA LYS A 358 10.34 16.11 -20.16
C LYS A 358 11.63 16.88 -19.90
N LEU A 359 11.54 18.20 -19.78
CA LEU A 359 12.67 19.04 -19.40
C LEU A 359 13.13 18.74 -17.95
N ALA A 360 12.20 18.56 -17.01
CA ALA A 360 12.51 18.15 -15.65
C ALA A 360 13.18 16.75 -15.58
N GLU A 361 12.66 15.77 -16.33
CA GLU A 361 13.26 14.42 -16.43
C GLU A 361 14.70 14.46 -16.98
N LEU A 362 14.96 15.27 -18.02
CA LEU A 362 16.31 15.47 -18.57
C LEU A 362 17.26 16.17 -17.58
N ASN A 363 16.79 17.20 -16.88
CA ASN A 363 17.58 17.90 -15.87
C ASN A 363 17.93 16.98 -14.69
N ALA A 364 16.98 16.14 -14.23
CA ALA A 364 17.21 15.15 -13.18
C ALA A 364 18.24 14.09 -13.62
N LEU A 365 18.16 13.58 -14.85
CA LEU A 365 19.15 12.67 -15.42
C LEU A 365 20.54 13.32 -15.51
N GLN A 366 20.63 14.58 -15.95
CA GLN A 366 21.90 15.28 -16.04
C GLN A 366 22.52 15.54 -14.65
N GLN A 367 21.70 15.85 -13.63
CA GLN A 367 22.16 15.96 -12.25
C GLN A 367 22.62 14.60 -11.69
N ALA A 368 21.89 13.51 -11.97
CA ALA A 368 22.28 12.17 -11.55
C ALA A 368 23.63 11.75 -12.15
N LEU A 369 23.86 12.03 -13.45
CA LEU A 369 25.13 11.76 -14.12
C LEU A 369 26.28 12.59 -13.54
N LYS A 370 26.06 13.89 -13.27
CA LYS A 370 27.04 14.76 -12.60
C LYS A 370 27.35 14.28 -11.17
N LYS A 371 26.34 13.89 -10.38
CA LYS A 371 26.53 13.29 -9.05
C LYS A 371 27.34 11.99 -9.13
N GLN A 372 27.10 11.15 -10.15
CA GLN A 372 27.88 9.93 -10.37
C GLN A 372 29.34 10.24 -10.72
N GLN A 373 29.60 11.18 -11.64
CA GLN A 373 30.97 11.62 -11.97
C GLN A 373 31.72 12.18 -10.76
N VAL A 374 31.05 12.96 -9.91
CA VAL A 374 31.63 13.45 -8.65
C VAL A 374 31.89 12.31 -7.67
N MET A 375 30.98 11.33 -7.55
CA MET A 375 31.20 10.13 -6.73
C MET A 375 32.41 9.34 -7.21
N ASP A 376 32.56 9.14 -8.53
CA ASP A 376 33.67 8.40 -9.13
C ASP A 376 35.01 9.13 -8.94
N GLN A 377 35.04 10.48 -9.01
CA GLN A 377 36.23 11.28 -8.66
C GLN A 377 36.56 11.26 -7.16
N LEU A 378 35.54 11.24 -6.28
CA LEU A 378 35.69 11.09 -4.84
C LEU A 378 36.16 9.68 -4.43
N LEU A 379 35.95 8.66 -5.28
CA LEU A 379 36.48 7.31 -5.10
C LEU A 379 37.97 7.19 -5.49
N LEU A 380 38.49 8.11 -6.31
CA LEU A 380 39.91 8.15 -6.72
C LEU A 380 40.79 8.99 -5.77
N SER A 381 40.19 9.85 -4.94
CA SER A 381 40.88 10.65 -3.92
C SER A 381 40.91 9.91 -2.56
N ASP A 382 41.81 8.93 -2.48
CA ASP A 382 41.83 7.83 -1.50
C ASP A 382 42.41 8.23 -0.12
N SER A 383 41.81 9.22 0.56
CA SER A 383 42.23 9.69 1.91
C SER A 383 41.17 9.59 3.01
N ARG A 384 39.96 9.10 2.71
CA ARG A 384 38.79 9.15 3.62
C ARG A 384 38.64 7.94 4.55
N TYR A 385 39.34 6.84 4.31
CA TYR A 385 39.31 5.62 5.13
C TYR A 385 40.65 4.85 5.03
N ARG A 386 41.00 4.01 6.00
CA ARG A 386 42.19 3.15 5.89
C ARG A 386 41.93 2.03 4.88
N LYS A 387 42.69 2.02 3.80
CA LYS A 387 42.71 0.93 2.82
C LYS A 387 43.65 -0.17 3.31
N TYR A 388 43.13 -1.36 3.54
CA TYR A 388 43.90 -2.54 3.93
C TYR A 388 44.22 -3.41 2.72
N THR A 389 45.40 -4.00 2.70
CA THR A 389 45.85 -4.97 1.68
C THR A 389 45.25 -6.34 1.94
N LYS A 390 45.25 -7.21 0.91
CA LYS A 390 44.74 -8.57 1.03
C LYS A 390 45.56 -9.39 2.03
N GLU A 391 46.86 -9.15 2.08
CA GLU A 391 47.85 -9.83 2.91
C GLU A 391 47.61 -9.51 4.40
N GLU A 392 47.38 -8.23 4.73
CA GLU A 392 46.98 -7.77 6.08
C GLU A 392 45.69 -8.48 6.54
N ILE A 393 44.67 -8.56 5.67
CA ILE A 393 43.40 -9.23 6.00
C ILE A 393 43.57 -10.74 6.19
N VAL A 394 44.32 -11.42 5.31
CA VAL A 394 44.59 -12.86 5.41
C VAL A 394 45.36 -13.19 6.69
N ALA A 395 46.40 -12.41 7.02
CA ALA A 395 47.16 -12.59 8.25
C ALA A 395 46.30 -12.35 9.51
N ALA A 396 45.58 -11.22 9.57
CA ALA A 396 44.73 -10.88 10.71
C ALA A 396 43.62 -11.93 10.96
N THR A 397 43.07 -12.50 9.89
CA THR A 397 42.02 -13.54 9.98
C THR A 397 42.56 -14.95 10.17
N ASP A 398 43.88 -15.17 10.28
CA ASP A 398 44.48 -16.51 10.28
C ASP A 398 43.95 -17.36 9.11
N ASN A 399 44.13 -16.83 7.89
CA ASN A 399 43.63 -17.39 6.63
C ASN A 399 42.11 -17.70 6.65
N PHE A 400 41.31 -16.74 7.14
CA PHE A 400 39.85 -16.89 7.33
C PHE A 400 39.43 -18.08 8.21
N SER A 401 40.22 -18.39 9.24
CA SER A 401 39.95 -19.46 10.21
C SER A 401 38.52 -19.42 10.76
N LEU A 402 37.82 -20.55 10.70
CA LEU A 402 36.44 -20.68 11.18
C LEU A 402 36.30 -20.35 12.67
N SER A 403 37.37 -20.56 13.46
CA SER A 403 37.43 -20.23 14.89
C SER A 403 37.24 -18.74 15.20
N LYS A 404 37.57 -17.85 14.24
CA LYS A 404 37.43 -16.40 14.38
C LYS A 404 36.05 -15.87 13.96
N ILE A 405 35.15 -16.70 13.43
CA ILE A 405 33.81 -16.26 13.02
C ILE A 405 32.96 -15.88 14.25
N ILE A 406 32.51 -14.63 14.29
CA ILE A 406 31.60 -14.11 15.32
C ILE A 406 30.15 -13.98 14.84
N GLY A 407 29.92 -13.96 13.53
CA GLY A 407 28.59 -13.93 12.93
C GLY A 407 28.57 -14.38 11.47
N GLU A 408 27.46 -14.93 11.03
CA GLU A 408 27.19 -15.31 9.65
C GLU A 408 25.72 -15.03 9.34
N GLY A 409 25.45 -14.46 8.16
CA GLY A 409 24.09 -14.12 7.73
C GLY A 409 24.03 -13.71 6.25
N GLY A 410 22.90 -13.17 5.82
CA GLY A 410 22.65 -12.81 4.41
C GLY A 410 23.64 -11.79 3.81
N TYR A 411 24.33 -11.03 4.66
CA TYR A 411 25.36 -10.04 4.27
C TYR A 411 26.80 -10.57 4.34
N GLY A 412 26.99 -11.87 4.58
CA GLY A 412 28.29 -12.53 4.63
C GLY A 412 28.74 -12.97 6.02
N LYS A 413 30.04 -13.25 6.14
CA LYS A 413 30.70 -13.70 7.39
C LYS A 413 31.42 -12.54 8.07
N VAL A 414 31.34 -12.50 9.39
CA VAL A 414 32.04 -11.53 10.23
C VAL A 414 33.06 -12.26 11.10
N TYR A 415 34.32 -11.84 11.02
CA TYR A 415 35.44 -12.40 11.77
C TYR A 415 35.92 -11.40 12.84
N LYS A 416 36.29 -11.90 14.02
CA LYS A 416 37.07 -11.14 15.01
C LYS A 416 38.55 -11.29 14.68
N CYS A 417 39.23 -10.18 14.45
CA CYS A 417 40.68 -10.17 14.27
C CYS A 417 41.30 -8.95 14.96
N SER A 418 42.63 -8.82 14.85
CA SER A 418 43.33 -7.61 15.24
C SER A 418 44.06 -7.05 14.02
N LEU A 419 43.84 -5.77 13.74
CA LEU A 419 44.55 -4.97 12.75
C LEU A 419 45.16 -3.78 13.48
N ASP A 420 46.42 -3.45 13.21
CA ASP A 420 47.13 -2.33 13.87
C ASP A 420 47.01 -2.36 15.41
N HIS A 421 47.18 -3.55 15.99
CA HIS A 421 46.98 -3.88 17.43
C HIS A 421 45.58 -3.56 18.00
N THR A 422 44.64 -3.14 17.17
CA THR A 422 43.27 -2.81 17.54
C THR A 422 42.36 -4.03 17.31
N PRO A 423 41.46 -4.39 18.24
CA PRO A 423 40.47 -5.43 18.01
C PRO A 423 39.39 -4.93 17.05
N VAL A 424 39.13 -5.68 15.97
CA VAL A 424 38.22 -5.26 14.88
C VAL A 424 37.25 -6.37 14.50
N ALA A 425 36.12 -5.96 13.91
CA ALA A 425 35.16 -6.85 13.27
C ALA A 425 35.30 -6.73 11.74
N LEU A 426 35.85 -7.75 11.09
CA LEU A 426 35.99 -7.83 9.64
C LEU A 426 34.73 -8.47 9.02
N LYS A 427 33.95 -7.71 8.27
CA LYS A 427 32.80 -8.21 7.50
C LYS A 427 33.22 -8.48 6.05
N VAL A 428 33.12 -9.73 5.62
CA VAL A 428 33.43 -10.16 4.24
C VAL A 428 32.14 -10.20 3.42
N ARG A 429 31.95 -9.23 2.52
CA ARG A 429 30.89 -9.26 1.50
C ARG A 429 31.47 -9.91 0.24
N ARG A 430 30.71 -10.81 -0.41
CA ARG A 430 31.05 -11.28 -1.76
C ARG A 430 30.33 -10.42 -2.80
N PRO A 431 31.03 -9.60 -3.60
CA PRO A 431 30.42 -8.81 -4.66
C PRO A 431 30.18 -9.68 -5.90
N ASP A 432 29.31 -10.69 -5.78
CA ASP A 432 29.03 -11.66 -6.85
C ASP A 432 28.30 -11.04 -8.07
N THR A 433 27.81 -9.80 -7.94
CA THR A 433 27.09 -9.07 -8.98
C THR A 433 27.50 -7.59 -9.01
N ILE A 434 27.24 -6.91 -10.13
CA ILE A 434 27.59 -5.50 -10.32
C ILE A 434 26.85 -4.61 -9.31
N GLU A 435 25.58 -4.92 -9.03
CA GLU A 435 24.76 -4.17 -8.06
C GLU A 435 25.34 -4.31 -6.64
N LYS A 436 25.71 -5.53 -6.22
CA LYS A 436 26.37 -5.78 -4.92
C LYS A 436 27.71 -5.04 -4.81
N LYS A 437 28.46 -4.92 -5.91
CA LYS A 437 29.72 -4.15 -5.94
C LYS A 437 29.44 -2.65 -5.79
N GLN A 438 28.44 -2.11 -6.47
CA GLN A 438 28.02 -0.71 -6.33
C GLN A 438 27.47 -0.40 -4.92
N GLU A 439 26.69 -1.31 -4.32
CA GLU A 439 26.26 -1.20 -2.91
C GLU A 439 27.45 -1.15 -1.96
N PHE A 440 28.42 -2.05 -2.10
CA PHE A 440 29.62 -2.10 -1.27
C PHE A 440 30.45 -0.81 -1.38
N LEU A 441 30.68 -0.30 -2.59
CA LEU A 441 31.41 0.96 -2.80
C LEU A 441 30.65 2.18 -2.26
N ARG A 442 29.31 2.19 -2.39
CA ARG A 442 28.44 3.23 -1.81
C ARG A 442 28.46 3.17 -0.27
N GLU A 443 28.42 1.97 0.30
CA GLU A 443 28.52 1.73 1.75
C GLU A 443 29.84 2.31 2.29
N ILE A 444 30.99 2.05 1.62
CA ILE A 444 32.28 2.68 1.98
C ILE A 444 32.21 4.21 1.88
N SER A 445 31.69 4.75 0.77
CA SER A 445 31.63 6.21 0.55
C SER A 445 30.77 6.93 1.59
N VAL A 446 29.65 6.33 2.02
CA VAL A 446 28.80 6.88 3.08
C VAL A 446 29.44 6.68 4.45
N LEU A 447 29.76 5.43 4.84
CA LEU A 447 30.22 5.09 6.19
C LEU A 447 31.56 5.74 6.57
N SER A 448 32.47 5.95 5.63
CA SER A 448 33.75 6.65 5.89
C SER A 448 33.57 8.09 6.38
N GLN A 449 32.41 8.69 6.12
CA GLN A 449 32.06 10.06 6.54
C GLN A 449 31.24 10.10 7.85
N LEU A 450 30.74 8.95 8.33
CA LEU A 450 29.90 8.90 9.53
C LEU A 450 30.75 8.68 10.79
N ARG A 451 30.68 9.64 11.72
CA ARG A 451 31.31 9.56 13.04
C ARG A 451 30.33 10.03 14.11
N HIS A 452 29.77 9.09 14.87
CA HIS A 452 28.83 9.37 15.94
C HIS A 452 28.94 8.31 17.05
N PRO A 453 28.82 8.66 18.36
CA PRO A 453 28.96 7.70 19.45
C PRO A 453 28.00 6.50 19.39
N HIS A 454 26.86 6.63 18.70
CA HIS A 454 25.82 5.61 18.57
C HIS A 454 25.66 5.05 17.14
N VAL A 455 26.69 5.17 16.31
CA VAL A 455 26.80 4.48 15.01
C VAL A 455 28.13 3.73 14.98
N VAL A 456 28.13 2.49 14.48
CA VAL A 456 29.34 1.64 14.45
C VAL A 456 30.35 2.24 13.46
N LEU A 457 31.54 2.55 13.95
CA LEU A 457 32.59 3.18 13.17
C LEU A 457 33.22 2.23 12.15
N LEU A 458 33.24 2.64 10.89
CA LEU A 458 34.08 2.05 9.85
C LEU A 458 35.52 2.54 10.04
N LEU A 459 36.44 1.63 10.36
CA LEU A 459 37.87 1.93 10.49
C LEU A 459 38.57 1.90 9.13
N GLY A 460 38.12 1.03 8.23
CA GLY A 460 38.71 0.88 6.91
C GLY A 460 38.04 -0.18 6.05
N ALA A 461 38.62 -0.46 4.89
CA ALA A 461 38.12 -1.45 3.94
C ALA A 461 39.27 -2.07 3.12
N CYS A 462 39.05 -3.27 2.60
CA CYS A 462 39.86 -3.89 1.56
C CYS A 462 38.96 -4.16 0.35
N PRO A 463 38.90 -3.23 -0.62
CA PRO A 463 37.99 -3.35 -1.77
C PRO A 463 38.26 -4.58 -2.64
N ASP A 464 39.54 -4.94 -2.82
CA ASP A 464 39.97 -6.04 -3.68
C ASP A 464 39.46 -7.41 -3.19
N ASN A 465 39.26 -7.53 -1.87
CA ASN A 465 38.79 -8.74 -1.21
C ASN A 465 37.34 -8.59 -0.69
N GLY A 466 36.63 -7.50 -1.02
CA GLY A 466 35.23 -7.25 -0.61
C GLY A 466 35.02 -7.11 0.90
N CYS A 467 36.03 -6.65 1.65
CA CYS A 467 36.00 -6.62 3.10
C CYS A 467 35.81 -5.21 3.69
N LEU A 468 35.02 -5.10 4.75
CA LEU A 468 34.84 -3.91 5.58
C LEU A 468 35.39 -4.17 6.98
N VAL A 469 36.11 -3.20 7.56
CA VAL A 469 36.73 -3.27 8.89
C VAL A 469 36.03 -2.30 9.82
N TYR A 470 35.35 -2.83 10.82
CA TYR A 470 34.62 -2.07 11.83
C TYR A 470 35.29 -2.16 13.20
N GLU A 471 34.99 -1.22 14.09
CA GLU A 471 35.26 -1.40 15.53
C GLU A 471 34.63 -2.69 16.07
N TYR A 472 35.31 -3.36 17.01
CA TYR A 472 34.79 -4.57 17.64
C TYR A 472 33.83 -4.24 18.80
N MET A 473 32.70 -4.94 18.84
CA MET A 473 31.63 -4.73 19.82
C MET A 473 31.52 -5.95 20.76
N ASP A 474 32.15 -5.86 21.93
CA ASP A 474 32.35 -7.00 22.85
C ASP A 474 31.06 -7.72 23.26
N ASN A 475 30.00 -6.96 23.55
CA ASN A 475 28.72 -7.51 23.97
C ASN A 475 27.82 -7.96 22.80
N GLY A 476 28.29 -7.84 21.55
CA GLY A 476 27.60 -8.31 20.34
C GLY A 476 26.25 -7.63 20.09
N SER A 477 25.36 -8.28 19.32
CA SER A 477 24.05 -7.72 18.97
C SER A 477 23.03 -7.79 20.11
N LEU A 478 22.11 -6.81 20.12
CA LEU A 478 21.00 -6.70 21.06
C LEU A 478 20.03 -7.88 20.96
N ASP A 479 19.80 -8.42 19.75
CA ASP A 479 19.01 -9.64 19.52
C ASP A 479 19.49 -10.82 20.38
N ALA A 480 20.81 -10.96 20.59
CA ALA A 480 21.35 -12.04 21.40
C ALA A 480 20.98 -11.90 22.89
N HIS A 481 20.81 -10.68 23.39
CA HIS A 481 20.38 -10.40 24.76
C HIS A 481 18.86 -10.53 24.92
N ILE A 482 18.07 -9.98 24.00
CA ILE A 482 16.59 -10.11 24.01
C ILE A 482 16.19 -11.58 23.88
N SER A 483 16.78 -12.31 22.93
CA SER A 483 16.51 -13.74 22.70
C SER A 483 17.22 -14.68 23.70
N ARG A 484 18.04 -14.15 24.64
CA ARG A 484 18.91 -14.91 25.56
C ARG A 484 19.77 -16.00 24.88
N LYS A 485 20.15 -15.77 23.62
CA LYS A 485 20.94 -16.72 22.83
C LYS A 485 22.32 -16.90 23.48
N LYS A 486 22.82 -18.14 23.47
CA LYS A 486 24.14 -18.52 24.04
C LYS A 486 24.29 -18.20 25.54
N GLY A 487 23.19 -18.22 26.31
CA GLY A 487 23.23 -18.06 27.77
C GLY A 487 23.54 -16.63 28.26
N LYS A 488 23.38 -15.61 27.41
CA LYS A 488 23.56 -14.21 27.82
C LYS A 488 22.54 -13.80 28.90
N PRO A 489 22.95 -13.03 29.92
CA PRO A 489 22.06 -12.56 30.97
C PRO A 489 21.03 -11.56 30.41
N SER A 490 19.88 -11.47 31.10
CA SER A 490 18.87 -10.46 30.82
C SER A 490 19.40 -9.06 31.12
N LEU A 491 19.22 -8.11 30.20
CA LEU A 491 19.62 -6.71 30.42
C LEU A 491 18.74 -6.08 31.52
N PRO A 492 19.31 -5.41 32.54
CA PRO A 492 18.55 -4.64 33.51
C PRO A 492 17.73 -3.52 32.85
N TRP A 493 16.59 -3.13 33.44
CA TRP A 493 15.67 -2.14 32.85
C TRP A 493 16.38 -0.83 32.47
N PHE A 494 17.32 -0.36 33.30
CA PHE A 494 18.04 0.89 33.07
C PHE A 494 18.99 0.84 31.88
N ILE A 495 19.61 -0.32 31.62
CA ILE A 495 20.40 -0.54 30.41
C ILE A 495 19.49 -0.54 29.18
N ARG A 496 18.27 -1.10 29.28
CA ARG A 496 17.30 -1.05 28.18
C ARG A 496 16.86 0.38 27.87
N PHE A 497 16.58 1.19 28.89
CA PHE A 497 16.22 2.62 28.71
C PHE A 497 17.35 3.41 28.07
N LYS A 498 18.59 3.19 28.53
CA LYS A 498 19.80 3.75 27.89
C LYS A 498 19.89 3.37 26.42
N ILE A 499 19.75 2.08 26.08
CA ILE A 499 19.82 1.58 24.69
C ILE A 499 18.73 2.20 23.81
N ILE A 500 17.51 2.40 24.32
CA ILE A 500 16.41 3.06 23.59
C ILE A 500 16.82 4.50 23.24
N TYR A 501 17.28 5.28 24.22
CA TYR A 501 17.68 6.67 24.03
C TYR A 501 18.88 6.80 23.07
N GLU A 502 19.94 6.02 23.29
CA GLU A 502 21.14 6.01 22.45
C GLU A 502 20.83 5.61 21.00
N THR A 503 19.96 4.62 20.79
CA THR A 503 19.50 4.23 19.44
C THR A 503 18.72 5.37 18.77
N ALA A 504 17.87 6.10 19.51
CA ALA A 504 17.20 7.28 18.97
C ALA A 504 18.20 8.40 18.59
N CYS A 505 19.24 8.63 19.39
CA CYS A 505 20.31 9.58 19.06
C CYS A 505 21.07 9.14 17.79
N GLY A 506 21.36 7.85 17.65
CA GLY A 506 21.97 7.28 16.45
C GLY A 506 21.11 7.49 15.20
N LEU A 507 19.79 7.26 15.30
CA LEU A 507 18.85 7.51 14.21
C LEU A 507 18.76 9.00 13.84
N ALA A 508 18.64 9.90 14.82
CA ALA A 508 18.55 11.32 14.57
C ALA A 508 19.81 11.87 13.87
N PHE A 509 21.00 11.37 14.21
CA PHE A 509 22.23 11.69 13.49
C PHE A 509 22.18 11.25 12.01
N LEU A 510 21.70 10.03 11.72
CA LEU A 510 21.55 9.54 10.35
C LEU A 510 20.49 10.34 9.57
N HIS A 511 19.34 10.63 10.20
CA HIS A 511 18.22 11.35 9.59
C HIS A 511 18.54 12.83 9.32
N ASN A 512 19.33 13.48 10.20
CA ASN A 512 19.77 14.87 10.03
C ASN A 512 21.07 15.04 9.23
N SER A 513 21.68 13.95 8.76
CA SER A 513 22.87 13.99 7.91
C SER A 513 22.63 14.83 6.64
N LYS A 514 23.66 15.58 6.21
CA LYS A 514 23.62 16.49 5.05
C LYS A 514 24.65 16.06 3.99
N PRO A 515 24.40 16.28 2.68
CA PRO A 515 23.28 17.05 2.12
C PRO A 515 21.93 16.32 2.10
N GLU A 516 21.92 14.97 2.14
CA GLU A 516 20.71 14.14 2.01
C GLU A 516 20.54 13.25 3.26
N PRO A 517 19.33 13.14 3.84
CA PRO A 517 19.04 12.23 4.95
C PRO A 517 19.43 10.77 4.66
N ILE A 518 20.00 10.10 5.67
CA ILE A 518 20.37 8.68 5.60
C ILE A 518 19.30 7.85 6.33
N VAL A 519 18.47 7.13 5.60
CA VAL A 519 17.49 6.19 6.19
C VAL A 519 18.09 4.79 6.21
N HIS A 520 18.05 4.13 7.35
CA HIS A 520 18.71 2.84 7.63
C HIS A 520 18.04 1.66 6.92
N ARG A 521 16.71 1.64 6.86
CA ARG A 521 15.83 0.67 6.16
C ARG A 521 15.81 -0.77 6.69
N ASP A 522 16.85 -1.21 7.41
CA ASP A 522 16.88 -2.53 8.08
C ASP A 522 17.22 -2.40 9.58
N LEU A 523 16.59 -1.45 10.27
CA LEU A 523 16.76 -1.33 11.72
C LEU A 523 16.08 -2.51 12.43
N LYS A 524 16.84 -3.22 13.28
CA LYS A 524 16.38 -4.39 14.06
C LYS A 524 17.34 -4.67 15.22
N PRO A 525 16.97 -5.44 16.26
CA PRO A 525 17.88 -5.78 17.36
C PRO A 525 19.16 -6.53 16.93
N GLY A 526 19.13 -7.21 15.77
CA GLY A 526 20.33 -7.84 15.20
C GLY A 526 21.40 -6.84 14.75
N ASN A 527 20.98 -5.61 14.40
CA ASN A 527 21.82 -4.55 13.84
C ASN A 527 22.17 -3.46 14.87
N ILE A 528 21.66 -3.56 16.11
CA ILE A 528 22.10 -2.73 17.24
C ILE A 528 23.16 -3.52 18.00
N LEU A 529 24.40 -3.03 18.02
CA LEU A 529 25.54 -3.67 18.68
C LEU A 529 25.89 -2.98 20.00
N LEU A 530 26.41 -3.73 20.96
CA LEU A 530 26.74 -3.25 22.31
C LEU A 530 28.25 -3.39 22.57
N ASP A 531 28.89 -2.31 23.01
CA ASP A 531 30.30 -2.31 23.42
C ASP A 531 30.50 -2.95 24.81
N LYS A 532 31.74 -3.04 25.30
CA LYS A 532 32.07 -3.52 26.66
C LYS A 532 31.30 -2.83 27.80
N ASN A 533 30.86 -1.59 27.62
CA ASN A 533 30.15 -0.77 28.61
C ASN A 533 28.62 -0.72 28.37
N PHE A 534 28.10 -1.58 27.50
CA PHE A 534 26.70 -1.56 27.04
C PHE A 534 26.27 -0.20 26.49
N VAL A 535 27.18 0.53 25.82
CA VAL A 535 26.84 1.61 24.89
C VAL A 535 26.37 0.97 23.60
N SER A 536 25.19 1.37 23.14
CA SER A 536 24.61 0.89 21.90
C SER A 536 25.04 1.72 20.70
N LYS A 537 25.27 1.01 19.58
CA LYS A 537 25.60 1.59 18.28
C LYS A 537 24.82 0.90 17.17
N ILE A 538 24.28 1.68 16.24
CA ILE A 538 23.63 1.20 15.03
C ILE A 538 24.71 0.73 14.04
N GLY A 539 24.65 -0.52 13.62
CA GLY A 539 25.53 -1.13 12.62
C GLY A 539 24.73 -1.72 11.45
N ASP A 540 25.43 -2.26 10.47
CA ASP A 540 24.85 -2.79 9.22
C ASP A 540 24.01 -1.78 8.43
N VAL A 541 24.53 -0.56 8.32
CA VAL A 541 24.00 0.56 7.52
C VAL A 541 24.11 0.29 5.99
N GLY A 542 24.47 -0.94 5.57
CA GLY A 542 24.73 -1.32 4.18
C GLY A 542 23.50 -1.38 3.26
N LEU A 543 22.29 -1.24 3.82
CA LEU A 543 21.04 -1.00 3.05
C LEU A 543 20.61 0.47 3.03
N ALA A 544 21.32 1.34 3.75
CA ALA A 544 20.95 2.73 3.86
C ALA A 544 21.10 3.45 2.53
N LYS A 545 20.17 4.36 2.25
CA LYS A 545 20.08 5.05 0.97
C LYS A 545 19.81 6.52 1.23
N LEU A 546 20.67 7.37 0.66
CA LEU A 546 20.49 8.82 0.64
C LEU A 546 19.18 9.13 -0.10
N ILE A 547 18.37 10.02 0.47
CA ILE A 547 17.13 10.50 -0.15
C ILE A 547 17.43 11.79 -0.92
N SER A 548 17.58 11.68 -2.24
CA SER A 548 17.88 12.83 -3.11
C SER A 548 16.69 13.75 -3.40
N GLU A 549 15.49 13.36 -2.97
CA GLU A 549 14.24 14.09 -3.19
C GLU A 549 13.23 13.69 -2.10
N GLU A 550 12.96 14.63 -1.19
CA GLU A 550 11.89 14.55 -0.20
C GLU A 550 10.54 14.79 -0.90
N ALA A 551 9.77 13.73 -1.12
CA ALA A 551 8.38 13.89 -1.52
C ALA A 551 7.58 14.56 -0.38
N PRO A 552 6.65 15.50 -0.65
CA PRO A 552 5.81 16.11 0.38
C PRO A 552 5.13 15.06 1.28
N GLU A 553 4.92 15.35 2.57
CA GLU A 553 4.25 14.42 3.50
C GLU A 553 2.81 14.07 3.06
N SER A 554 2.19 14.91 2.24
CA SER A 554 0.85 14.73 1.68
C SER A 554 0.78 13.76 0.49
N VAL A 555 1.91 13.43 -0.16
CA VAL A 555 1.92 12.66 -1.42
C VAL A 555 2.68 11.34 -1.28
N THR A 556 1.98 10.24 -1.58
CA THR A 556 2.57 8.90 -1.68
C THR A 556 3.17 8.72 -3.08
N VAL A 557 4.42 9.19 -3.28
CA VAL A 557 5.14 8.99 -4.55
C VAL A 557 5.67 7.55 -4.60
N TYR A 558 5.06 6.68 -5.41
CA TYR A 558 5.57 5.34 -5.69
C TYR A 558 6.94 5.44 -6.36
N ARG A 559 7.95 4.74 -5.82
CA ARG A 559 9.29 4.64 -6.43
C ARG A 559 9.66 3.18 -6.66
N ASN A 560 10.19 2.87 -7.84
CA ASN A 560 10.67 1.53 -8.24
C ASN A 560 11.98 1.14 -7.52
N SER A 561 11.99 1.14 -6.20
CA SER A 561 13.11 0.65 -5.37
C SER A 561 12.80 -0.75 -4.85
N THR A 562 13.74 -1.68 -5.02
CA THR A 562 13.67 -3.03 -4.45
C THR A 562 13.35 -2.95 -2.96
N ILE A 563 12.26 -3.60 -2.54
CA ILE A 563 11.87 -3.68 -1.13
C ILE A 563 12.94 -4.47 -0.38
N ALA A 564 13.54 -3.86 0.64
CA ALA A 564 14.60 -4.44 1.44
C ALA A 564 14.40 -4.06 2.91
N GLY A 565 14.54 -5.05 3.80
CA GLY A 565 14.35 -4.93 5.25
C GLY A 565 13.88 -6.25 5.84
N THR A 566 13.90 -6.35 7.17
CA THR A 566 13.54 -7.58 7.90
C THR A 566 12.04 -7.61 8.27
N LEU A 567 11.42 -8.78 8.11
CA LEU A 567 10.02 -9.04 8.49
C LEU A 567 9.73 -8.59 9.93
N TYR A 568 8.51 -8.09 10.17
CA TYR A 568 8.02 -7.46 11.42
C TYR A 568 8.57 -6.06 11.74
N TYR A 569 9.79 -5.72 11.31
CA TYR A 569 10.37 -4.37 11.47
C TYR A 569 10.12 -3.48 10.23
N LEU A 570 9.83 -4.10 9.08
CA LEU A 570 9.49 -3.39 7.85
C LEU A 570 8.24 -2.51 8.05
N ASP A 571 8.38 -1.22 7.75
CA ASP A 571 7.29 -0.25 7.75
C ASP A 571 6.16 -0.69 6.78
N PRO A 572 4.90 -0.82 7.24
CA PRO A 572 3.79 -1.30 6.40
C PRO A 572 3.44 -0.33 5.25
N GLU A 573 3.67 0.98 5.41
CA GLU A 573 3.49 1.94 4.33
C GLU A 573 4.59 1.79 3.29
N TYR A 574 5.84 1.61 3.72
CA TYR A 574 6.97 1.30 2.83
C TYR A 574 6.75 -0.04 2.08
N GLN A 575 6.30 -1.08 2.78
CA GLN A 575 5.99 -2.39 2.20
C GLN A 575 4.91 -2.30 1.10
N ARG A 576 3.91 -1.41 1.27
CA ARG A 576 2.82 -1.21 0.30
C ARG A 576 3.21 -0.30 -0.87
N THR A 577 4.13 0.66 -0.68
CA THR A 577 4.36 1.77 -1.62
C THR A 577 5.72 1.75 -2.32
N GLY A 578 6.69 1.00 -1.79
CA GLY A 578 8.09 1.07 -2.23
C GLY A 578 8.84 2.33 -1.74
N THR A 579 8.18 3.20 -0.96
CA THR A 579 8.69 4.52 -0.56
C THR A 579 9.06 4.54 0.92
N PHE A 580 10.33 4.78 1.21
CA PHE A 580 10.87 4.88 2.57
C PHE A 580 11.21 6.33 2.93
N ARG A 581 11.09 6.67 4.21
CA ARG A 581 11.34 8.01 4.78
C ARG A 581 12.07 7.84 6.14
N PRO A 582 12.63 8.89 6.76
CA PRO A 582 13.16 8.82 8.14
C PRO A 582 12.19 8.17 9.13
N LYS A 583 10.90 8.55 9.06
CA LYS A 583 9.79 7.96 9.84
C LYS A 583 9.53 6.45 9.57
N SER A 584 10.14 5.83 8.55
CA SER A 584 10.11 4.38 8.32
C SER A 584 11.03 3.63 9.29
N ASP A 585 12.20 4.17 9.61
CA ASP A 585 13.06 3.60 10.67
C ASP A 585 12.40 3.77 12.05
N LEU A 586 11.61 4.84 12.22
CA LEU A 586 10.88 5.09 13.47
C LEU A 586 9.83 4.03 13.77
N TYR A 587 9.18 3.46 12.75
CA TYR A 587 8.29 2.30 12.91
C TYR A 587 9.04 1.09 13.50
N ALA A 588 10.20 0.75 12.91
CA ALA A 588 11.05 -0.33 13.38
C ALA A 588 11.56 -0.09 14.81
N PHE A 589 11.90 1.16 15.14
CA PHE A 589 12.31 1.59 16.47
C PHE A 589 11.22 1.38 17.53
N GLY A 590 9.95 1.70 17.21
CA GLY A 590 8.82 1.39 18.10
C GLY A 590 8.67 -0.12 18.39
N ILE A 591 8.82 -0.97 17.37
CA ILE A 591 8.84 -2.44 17.54
C ILE A 591 9.99 -2.88 18.46
N ILE A 592 11.18 -2.30 18.31
CA ILE A 592 12.35 -2.59 19.16
C ILE A 592 12.09 -2.18 20.62
N ILE A 593 11.44 -1.04 20.88
CA ILE A 593 11.05 -0.63 22.24
C ILE A 593 10.12 -1.69 22.86
N PHE A 594 9.09 -2.15 22.15
CA PHE A 594 8.20 -3.19 22.68
C PHE A 594 8.97 -4.47 23.06
N GLN A 595 9.93 -4.89 22.25
CA GLN A 595 10.76 -6.05 22.57
C GLN A 595 11.69 -5.80 23.76
N LEU A 596 12.22 -4.59 23.92
CA LEU A 596 13.02 -4.22 25.09
C LEU A 596 12.20 -4.20 26.37
N LEU A 597 10.94 -3.77 26.33
CA LEU A 597 10.07 -3.78 27.51
C LEU A 597 9.57 -5.19 27.86
N THR A 598 9.20 -6.00 26.86
CA THR A 598 8.48 -7.27 27.07
C THR A 598 9.34 -8.54 26.93
N ALA A 599 10.51 -8.45 26.28
CA ALA A 599 11.31 -9.58 25.79
C ALA A 599 10.55 -10.60 24.91
N ARG A 600 9.44 -10.20 24.29
CA ARG A 600 8.62 -11.04 23.41
C ARG A 600 9.06 -10.95 21.94
N HIS A 601 8.61 -11.93 21.15
CA HIS A 601 8.77 -11.92 19.69
C HIS A 601 7.89 -10.82 19.06
N PRO A 602 8.30 -10.10 17.99
CA PRO A 602 7.58 -8.93 17.49
C PRO A 602 6.26 -9.25 16.77
N ASN A 603 6.02 -10.53 16.41
CA ASN A 603 4.80 -10.97 15.75
C ASN A 603 3.55 -10.68 16.61
N GLY A 604 2.64 -9.81 16.13
CA GLY A 604 1.44 -9.39 16.86
C GLY A 604 1.70 -8.49 18.08
N LEU A 605 2.95 -8.13 18.36
CA LEU A 605 3.33 -7.48 19.63
C LEU A 605 2.74 -6.07 19.78
N LEU A 606 2.67 -5.30 18.69
CA LEU A 606 2.04 -3.97 18.65
C LEU A 606 0.60 -4.03 19.18
N PHE A 607 -0.24 -4.91 18.62
CA PHE A 607 -1.64 -5.06 19.02
C PHE A 607 -1.77 -5.49 20.49
N CYS A 608 -0.93 -6.42 20.94
CA CYS A 608 -0.96 -6.89 22.32
C CYS A 608 -0.60 -5.77 23.31
N VAL A 609 0.46 -4.99 23.04
CA VAL A 609 0.85 -3.86 23.89
C VAL A 609 -0.19 -2.75 23.87
N GLU A 610 -0.76 -2.44 22.70
CA GLU A 610 -1.79 -1.41 22.56
C GLU A 610 -3.07 -1.75 23.37
N ASP A 611 -3.55 -3.00 23.28
CA ASP A 611 -4.68 -3.50 24.07
C ASP A 611 -4.37 -3.50 25.58
N ALA A 612 -3.17 -3.95 25.98
CA ALA A 612 -2.79 -3.98 27.39
C ALA A 612 -2.64 -2.58 28.02
N VAL A 613 -2.08 -1.61 27.27
CA VAL A 613 -2.03 -0.19 27.70
C VAL A 613 -3.44 0.40 27.78
N LYS A 614 -4.32 0.11 26.83
CA LYS A 614 -5.73 0.55 26.86
C LYS A 614 -6.52 -0.01 28.05
N ARG A 615 -6.22 -1.24 28.47
CA ARG A 615 -6.85 -1.92 29.63
C ARG A 615 -6.18 -1.63 30.98
N GLY A 616 -5.03 -0.95 31.00
CA GLY A 616 -4.25 -0.72 32.23
C GLY A 616 -3.53 -1.96 32.78
N CYS A 617 -3.36 -3.02 31.97
CA CYS A 617 -2.67 -4.27 32.37
C CYS A 617 -1.27 -4.41 31.77
N PHE A 618 -0.68 -3.33 31.24
CA PHE A 618 0.65 -3.35 30.60
C PHE A 618 1.77 -3.92 31.49
N GLY A 619 1.66 -3.77 32.82
CA GLY A 619 2.61 -4.37 33.77
C GLY A 619 2.77 -5.90 33.63
N GLU A 620 1.72 -6.62 33.21
CA GLU A 620 1.75 -8.07 32.97
C GLU A 620 2.48 -8.44 31.67
N MET A 621 2.71 -7.47 30.78
CA MET A 621 3.44 -7.69 29.53
C MET A 621 4.96 -7.54 29.68
N LEU A 622 5.42 -6.83 30.71
CA LEU A 622 6.84 -6.56 30.96
C LEU A 622 7.63 -7.86 31.16
N ASP A 623 8.93 -7.80 30.85
CA ASP A 623 9.84 -8.93 31.07
C ASP A 623 10.00 -9.21 32.57
N GLY A 624 9.29 -10.24 33.05
CA GLY A 624 9.29 -10.68 34.46
C GLY A 624 10.63 -11.24 34.96
N SER A 625 11.67 -11.33 34.13
CA SER A 625 13.04 -11.62 34.61
C SER A 625 13.77 -10.37 35.11
N VAL A 626 13.26 -9.18 34.82
CA VAL A 626 13.83 -7.91 35.26
C VAL A 626 13.11 -7.48 36.53
N ARG A 627 13.88 -7.17 37.57
CA ARG A 627 13.35 -6.72 38.87
C ARG A 627 12.98 -5.24 38.80
N GLU A 628 11.92 -4.87 39.53
CA GLU A 628 11.59 -3.49 39.91
C GLU A 628 11.54 -2.52 38.71
N TRP A 629 10.68 -2.85 37.73
CA TRP A 629 10.40 -1.93 36.62
C TRP A 629 9.83 -0.59 37.12
N PRO A 630 10.36 0.56 36.67
CA PRO A 630 9.73 1.85 36.90
C PRO A 630 8.46 1.95 36.03
N MET A 631 7.32 1.53 36.58
CA MET A 631 6.09 1.30 35.82
C MET A 631 5.64 2.52 35.00
N ALA A 632 5.66 3.72 35.59
CA ALA A 632 5.24 4.96 34.90
C ALA A 632 6.11 5.24 33.66
N GLU A 633 7.43 5.22 33.81
CA GLU A 633 8.37 5.40 32.70
C GLU A 633 8.28 4.27 31.65
N ALA A 634 8.10 3.01 32.08
CA ALA A 634 7.94 1.88 31.17
C ALA A 634 6.66 2.00 30.33
N GLU A 635 5.58 2.51 30.92
CA GLU A 635 4.31 2.76 30.25
C GLU A 635 4.36 4.01 29.35
N GLU A 636 5.11 5.06 29.72
CA GLU A 636 5.42 6.21 28.85
C GLU A 636 6.21 5.75 27.61
N LEU A 637 7.23 4.90 27.77
CA LEU A 637 7.95 4.29 26.65
C LEU A 637 7.05 3.44 25.75
N ALA A 638 6.12 2.68 26.33
CA ALA A 638 5.15 1.90 25.55
C ALA A 638 4.22 2.82 24.73
N ARG A 639 3.77 3.95 25.29
CA ARG A 639 2.97 4.96 24.55
C ARG A 639 3.77 5.60 23.40
N ILE A 640 5.02 5.99 23.65
CA ILE A 640 5.92 6.51 22.60
C ILE A 640 6.10 5.48 21.49
N ALA A 641 6.31 4.21 21.83
CA ALA A 641 6.43 3.12 20.86
C ALA A 641 5.15 2.90 20.02
N ILE A 642 3.96 2.99 20.63
CA ILE A 642 2.66 2.94 19.92
C ILE A 642 2.53 4.12 18.92
N GLN A 643 3.00 5.32 19.28
CA GLN A 643 3.03 6.47 18.38
C GLN A 643 4.05 6.30 17.25
N CYS A 644 5.25 5.79 17.54
CA CYS A 644 6.29 5.49 16.55
C CYS A 644 5.86 4.39 15.55
N SER A 645 5.10 3.38 15.99
CA SER A 645 4.65 2.25 15.17
C SER A 645 3.27 2.44 14.50
N GLN A 646 2.78 3.68 14.34
CA GLN A 646 1.55 3.94 13.57
C GLN A 646 1.65 3.45 12.12
N LEU A 647 0.53 2.95 11.57
CA LEU A 647 0.50 2.35 10.24
C LEU A 647 0.78 3.35 9.10
N LYS A 648 0.34 4.61 9.26
CA LYS A 648 0.64 5.69 8.31
C LYS A 648 1.86 6.47 8.77
N CYS A 649 2.76 6.78 7.85
CA CYS A 649 4.00 7.52 8.10
C CYS A 649 3.72 8.90 8.72
N ARG A 650 2.74 9.63 8.20
CA ARG A 650 2.39 10.99 8.67
C ARG A 650 1.86 11.04 10.11
N ASP A 651 1.24 9.95 10.58
CA ASP A 651 0.63 9.86 11.91
C ASP A 651 1.68 9.53 13.01
N ARG A 652 2.94 9.29 12.60
CA ARG A 652 4.08 9.06 13.51
C ARG A 652 4.68 10.40 13.98
N PRO A 653 5.14 10.49 15.24
CA PRO A 653 5.74 11.69 15.79
C PRO A 653 7.07 12.02 15.10
N ASP A 654 7.53 13.25 15.27
CA ASP A 654 8.85 13.66 14.82
C ASP A 654 9.95 13.21 15.82
N LEU A 655 11.08 12.74 15.28
CA LEU A 655 12.13 12.12 16.10
C LEU A 655 12.85 13.15 16.98
N ASP A 656 13.21 14.29 16.42
CA ASP A 656 14.01 15.32 17.10
C ASP A 656 13.18 16.19 18.04
N THR A 657 11.96 16.58 17.63
CA THR A 657 11.14 17.53 18.41
C THR A 657 10.23 16.88 19.44
N GLN A 658 9.87 15.59 19.28
CA GLN A 658 8.92 14.91 20.17
C GLN A 658 9.53 13.69 20.86
N VAL A 659 10.11 12.75 20.10
CA VAL A 659 10.57 11.47 20.64
C VAL A 659 11.84 11.63 21.48
N LEU A 660 12.89 12.25 20.94
CA LEU A 660 14.17 12.43 21.65
C LEU A 660 14.04 13.19 22.98
N PRO A 661 13.31 14.32 23.08
CA PRO A 661 13.10 15.01 24.34
C PRO A 661 12.37 14.16 25.38
N ALA A 662 11.37 13.36 24.96
CA ALA A 662 10.65 12.48 25.87
C ALA A 662 11.55 11.35 26.40
N LEU A 663 12.28 10.67 25.51
CA LEU A 663 13.24 9.63 25.89
C LEU A 663 14.35 10.17 26.82
N LYS A 664 14.81 11.40 26.59
CA LYS A 664 15.80 12.05 27.47
C LYS A 664 15.27 12.27 28.89
N ARG A 665 14.05 12.82 29.05
CA ARG A 665 13.42 12.99 30.38
C ARG A 665 13.28 11.66 31.11
N ILE A 666 12.82 10.61 30.40
CA ILE A 666 12.65 9.26 30.96
C ILE A 666 13.99 8.72 31.47
N LEU A 667 15.07 8.88 30.69
CA LEU A 667 16.42 8.46 31.09
C LEU A 667 16.97 9.28 32.28
N GLU A 668 16.69 10.58 32.35
CA GLU A 668 17.10 11.45 33.45
C GLU A 668 16.35 11.13 34.76
N SER A 669 15.05 10.85 34.70
CA SER A 669 14.26 10.33 35.82
C SER A 669 14.84 8.99 36.32
N ALA A 670 15.03 8.04 35.41
CA ALA A 670 15.61 6.73 35.68
C ALA A 670 16.98 6.83 36.39
N ASN A 671 17.90 7.64 35.84
CA ASN A 671 19.23 7.84 36.42
C ASN A 671 19.17 8.47 37.83
N SER A 672 18.19 9.33 38.08
CA SER A 672 18.00 9.97 39.39
C SER A 672 17.50 8.95 40.44
N ARG A 673 16.62 8.02 40.06
CA ARG A 673 16.21 6.89 40.91
C ARG A 673 17.38 5.97 41.25
N LEU A 674 18.17 5.56 40.26
CA LEU A 674 19.34 4.70 40.45
C LEU A 674 20.39 5.32 41.38
N LYS A 675 20.65 6.64 41.25
CA LYS A 675 21.52 7.36 42.19
C LYS A 675 20.98 7.32 43.62
N THR A 676 19.65 7.46 43.79
CA THR A 676 18.99 7.40 45.10
C THR A 676 19.05 6.00 45.71
N GLU A 677 18.92 4.95 44.90
CA GLU A 677 19.06 3.54 45.34
C GLU A 677 20.52 3.20 45.68
N GLN A 678 21.48 3.67 44.91
CA GLN A 678 22.91 3.52 45.20
C GLN A 678 23.32 4.28 46.48
N ALA A 679 22.78 5.48 46.72
CA ALA A 679 23.02 6.22 47.95
C ALA A 679 22.49 5.48 49.20
N LYS A 680 21.39 4.73 49.05
CA LYS A 680 20.80 3.86 50.09
C LYS A 680 21.53 2.52 50.27
N ALA A 681 22.53 2.18 49.45
CA ALA A 681 23.25 0.93 49.57
C ALA A 681 24.06 0.88 50.87
N ARG A 682 23.90 -0.20 51.64
CA ARG A 682 24.66 -0.42 52.89
C ARG A 682 26.18 -0.39 52.59
N PRO A 683 27.01 0.20 53.47
CA PRO A 683 28.43 0.26 53.23
C PRO A 683 29.03 -1.15 53.18
N PRO A 684 30.06 -1.39 52.32
CA PRO A 684 30.79 -2.65 52.28
C PRO A 684 31.27 -3.09 53.67
N SER A 685 31.21 -4.39 53.96
CA SER A 685 31.54 -4.93 55.29
C SER A 685 32.96 -4.60 55.77
N HIS A 686 33.91 -4.42 54.85
CA HIS A 686 35.30 -4.06 55.15
C HIS A 686 35.50 -2.58 55.50
N TYR A 687 34.46 -1.73 55.43
CA TYR A 687 34.51 -0.35 55.92
C TYR A 687 34.33 -0.29 57.44
N TYR A 688 33.79 -1.34 58.04
CA TYR A 688 33.54 -1.42 59.48
C TYR A 688 34.78 -1.89 60.25
N CYS A 689 35.10 -1.20 61.34
CA CYS A 689 36.17 -1.61 62.25
C CYS A 689 35.85 -2.97 62.89
N PRO A 690 36.76 -3.97 62.84
CA PRO A 690 36.52 -5.26 63.49
C PRO A 690 36.31 -5.18 65.01
N ILE A 691 36.85 -4.15 65.68
CA ILE A 691 36.67 -3.89 67.12
C ILE A 691 35.35 -3.16 67.38
N LEU A 692 35.18 -1.95 66.83
CA LEU A 692 34.04 -1.07 67.17
C LEU A 692 32.72 -1.45 66.48
N LYS A 693 32.77 -2.18 65.36
CA LYS A 693 31.62 -2.44 64.45
C LYS A 693 31.00 -1.19 63.83
N GLU A 694 31.71 -0.07 63.84
CA GLU A 694 31.36 1.21 63.22
C GLU A 694 32.25 1.48 61.98
N ILE A 695 31.83 2.36 61.09
CA ILE A 695 32.61 2.73 59.88
C ILE A 695 33.88 3.47 60.31
N MET A 696 35.04 3.00 59.86
CA MET A 696 36.34 3.60 60.21
C MET A 696 36.47 5.04 59.70
N GLU A 697 37.06 5.91 60.52
CA GLU A 697 37.40 7.29 60.16
C GLU A 697 38.91 7.43 59.91
N ASP A 698 39.72 6.73 60.71
CA ASP A 698 41.16 6.60 60.52
C ASP A 698 41.55 5.12 60.41
N PRO A 699 41.34 4.49 59.24
CA PRO A 699 41.68 3.08 59.05
C PRO A 699 43.20 2.85 59.09
N GLN A 700 43.65 2.03 60.03
CA GLN A 700 45.05 1.66 60.31
C GLN A 700 45.25 0.15 60.19
N ILE A 701 46.26 -0.29 59.44
CA ILE A 701 46.65 -1.70 59.29
C ILE A 701 47.56 -2.09 60.45
N ALA A 702 47.28 -3.23 61.11
CA ALA A 702 48.14 -3.80 62.14
C ALA A 702 48.96 -5.00 61.61
N ALA A 703 49.91 -5.49 62.41
CA ALA A 703 50.82 -6.59 62.05
C ALA A 703 50.15 -7.96 61.78
N ASP A 704 48.84 -8.08 61.99
CA ASP A 704 48.02 -9.24 61.61
C ASP A 704 47.42 -9.14 60.20
N GLY A 705 47.65 -8.02 59.50
CA GLY A 705 47.12 -7.75 58.15
C GLY A 705 45.70 -7.18 58.13
N PHE A 706 45.04 -7.03 59.28
CA PHE A 706 43.70 -6.46 59.35
C PHE A 706 43.75 -4.94 59.52
N THR A 707 42.72 -4.27 59.01
CA THR A 707 42.53 -2.81 59.17
C THR A 707 41.52 -2.52 60.28
N TYR A 708 41.82 -1.53 61.11
CA TYR A 708 41.06 -1.16 62.30
C TYR A 708 40.94 0.37 62.41
N GLU A 709 39.99 0.87 63.22
CA GLU A 709 39.97 2.28 63.60
C GLU A 709 41.20 2.59 64.46
N GLY A 710 41.97 3.60 64.06
CA GLY A 710 43.29 3.91 64.60
C GLY A 710 43.31 4.18 66.11
N LYS A 711 42.27 4.81 66.65
CA LYS A 711 42.12 4.99 68.11
C LYS A 711 41.85 3.66 68.82
N ALA A 712 40.98 2.83 68.25
CA ALA A 712 40.54 1.57 68.86
C ALA A 712 41.67 0.52 68.91
N ILE A 713 42.46 0.38 67.84
CA ILE A 713 43.57 -0.60 67.82
C ILE A 713 44.72 -0.19 68.75
N LYS A 714 45.01 1.10 68.89
CA LYS A 714 46.01 1.60 69.86
C LYS A 714 45.62 1.27 71.29
N ALA A 715 44.37 1.57 71.67
CA ALA A 715 43.85 1.22 73.00
C ALA A 715 43.80 -0.30 73.22
N TRP A 716 43.44 -1.08 72.20
CA TRP A 716 43.43 -2.54 72.27
C TRP A 716 44.82 -3.11 72.55
N ILE A 717 45.84 -2.70 71.78
CA ILE A 717 47.22 -3.19 71.91
C ILE A 717 47.76 -2.92 73.32
N GLN A 718 47.53 -1.70 73.85
CA GLN A 718 47.92 -1.30 75.20
C GLN A 718 47.27 -2.17 76.28
N ASN A 719 45.96 -2.43 76.18
CA ASN A 719 45.21 -3.16 77.19
C ASN A 719 45.34 -4.70 77.10
N ASN A 720 45.78 -5.24 75.95
CA ASN A 720 45.75 -6.69 75.66
C ASN A 720 47.15 -7.26 75.33
N GLN A 721 48.22 -6.71 75.90
CA GLN A 721 49.60 -7.25 75.79
C GLN A 721 50.05 -7.57 74.34
N ASN A 722 49.67 -6.70 73.39
CA ASN A 722 49.97 -6.84 71.96
C ASN A 722 49.32 -8.07 71.28
N VAL A 723 48.17 -8.56 71.76
CA VAL A 723 47.38 -9.63 71.11
C VAL A 723 46.42 -9.07 70.07
N SER A 724 46.39 -9.69 68.88
CA SER A 724 45.51 -9.34 67.75
C SER A 724 44.02 -9.44 68.13
N PRO A 725 43.20 -8.40 67.86
CA PRO A 725 41.76 -8.45 68.10
C PRO A 725 41.05 -9.56 67.30
N VAL A 726 41.49 -9.83 66.07
CA VAL A 726 40.85 -10.78 65.14
C VAL A 726 41.45 -12.18 65.26
N THR A 727 42.77 -12.31 65.12
CA THR A 727 43.43 -13.64 65.05
C THR A 727 43.71 -14.26 66.41
N LYS A 728 43.57 -13.48 67.50
CA LYS A 728 43.89 -13.86 68.90
C LYS A 728 45.35 -14.28 69.15
N ASN A 729 46.22 -14.15 68.14
CA ASN A 729 47.66 -14.39 68.26
C ASN A 729 48.40 -13.10 68.64
N ARG A 730 49.61 -13.24 69.21
CA ARG A 730 50.47 -12.09 69.49
C ARG A 730 50.93 -11.43 68.19
N LEU A 731 50.81 -10.11 68.10
CA LEU A 731 51.26 -9.31 66.97
C LEU A 731 52.78 -9.35 66.84
N ARG A 732 53.30 -9.38 65.60
CA ARG A 732 54.75 -9.41 65.33
C ARG A 732 55.45 -8.10 65.70
N HIS A 733 54.74 -6.99 65.56
CA HIS A 733 55.14 -5.64 65.96
C HIS A 733 53.87 -4.84 66.32
N CYS A 734 54.05 -3.70 66.99
CA CYS A 734 52.96 -2.80 67.37
C CYS A 734 52.76 -1.64 66.40
N ASP A 735 53.64 -1.50 65.40
CA ASP A 735 53.56 -0.42 64.41
C ASP A 735 52.30 -0.55 63.56
N LEU A 736 51.66 0.60 63.30
CA LEU A 736 50.43 0.73 62.55
C LEU A 736 50.69 1.50 61.25
N THR A 737 50.17 1.01 60.14
CA THR A 737 50.32 1.65 58.83
C THR A 737 48.99 2.27 58.38
N PRO A 738 48.93 3.57 58.06
CA PRO A 738 47.68 4.19 57.59
C PRO A 738 47.18 3.58 56.28
N ASN A 739 45.93 3.12 56.26
CA ASN A 739 45.30 2.57 55.07
C ASN A 739 44.64 3.70 54.24
N HIS A 740 45.47 4.51 53.58
CA HIS A 740 45.00 5.64 52.77
C HIS A 740 44.01 5.21 51.67
N THR A 741 44.20 4.05 51.05
CA THR A 741 43.30 3.51 50.02
C THR A 741 41.89 3.27 50.57
N LEU A 742 41.78 2.62 51.74
CA LEU A 742 40.48 2.39 52.37
C LEU A 742 39.86 3.72 52.88
N LYS A 743 40.68 4.65 53.38
CA LYS A 743 40.22 5.97 53.82
C LYS A 743 39.56 6.75 52.68
N SER A 744 40.20 6.80 51.52
CA SER A 744 39.63 7.43 50.32
C SER A 744 38.36 6.72 49.84
N ALA A 745 38.33 5.38 49.84
CA ALA A 745 37.14 4.62 49.44
C ALA A 745 35.93 4.83 50.38
N ILE A 746 36.17 4.99 51.69
CA ILE A 746 35.14 5.35 52.67
C ILE A 746 34.63 6.78 52.42
N GLN A 747 35.50 7.75 52.16
CA GLN A 747 35.13 9.14 51.86
C GLN A 747 34.36 9.27 50.53
N GLU A 748 34.80 8.56 49.48
CA GLU A 748 34.10 8.47 48.20
C GLU A 748 32.69 7.86 48.36
N TRP A 749 32.53 6.90 49.28
CA TRP A 749 31.21 6.35 49.60
C TRP A 749 30.36 7.32 50.44
N ARG A 750 30.89 7.96 51.49
CA ARG A 750 30.14 8.93 52.32
C ARG A 750 29.59 10.09 51.49
N SER A 751 30.40 10.64 50.59
CA SER A 751 29.99 11.68 49.63
C SER A 751 28.95 11.20 48.62
N ARG A 752 29.01 9.94 48.15
CA ARG A 752 27.98 9.34 47.28
C ARG A 752 26.66 9.03 48.00
N SER A 753 26.71 8.69 49.29
CA SER A 753 25.54 8.39 50.12
C SER A 753 24.90 9.62 50.75
N GLY A 754 25.46 10.82 50.56
CA GLY A 754 24.90 12.08 51.10
C GLY A 754 24.99 12.21 52.62
N LEU A 755 25.93 11.47 53.25
CA LEU A 755 26.14 11.51 54.70
C LEU A 755 27.01 12.70 55.16
N ASP A 756 27.75 13.32 54.24
CA ASP A 756 28.53 14.54 54.50
C ASP A 756 27.70 15.80 54.19
N LEU A 757 26.76 16.13 55.07
CA LEU A 757 26.14 17.47 55.14
C LEU A 757 26.97 18.33 56.12
N PRO A 758 27.70 19.36 55.67
CA PRO A 758 28.54 20.16 56.55
C PRO A 758 27.66 20.95 57.53
N THR A 759 27.77 20.62 58.82
CA THR A 759 27.08 21.33 59.91
C THR A 759 27.86 22.61 60.28
N THR A 760 28.02 23.52 59.31
CA THR A 760 28.65 24.83 59.51
C THR A 760 27.97 25.90 58.65
N LEU A 761 26.81 26.35 59.10
CA LEU A 761 26.34 27.71 58.81
C LEU A 761 27.11 28.65 59.75
N GLY A 762 28.16 29.29 59.23
CA GLY A 762 29.05 30.14 60.05
C GLY A 762 30.02 30.95 59.20
N SER A 763 29.62 32.19 58.90
CA SER A 763 30.45 33.33 58.48
C SER A 763 31.65 33.06 57.55
N PHE A 764 31.52 33.33 56.26
CA PHE A 764 31.91 34.62 55.67
C PHE A 764 31.24 34.84 54.31
#